data_AF-A0A940YVB5-F1
#
_entry.id   AF-A0A940YVB5-F1
#
_cell.length_a   1.000
_cell.length_b   1.000
_cell.length_c   1.000
_cell.angle_alpha   90.00
_cell.angle_beta   90.00
_cell.angle_gamma   90.00
#
_symmetry.space_group_name_H-M   'P 1'
#
loop_
_entity.id
_entity.type
_entity.pdbx_description
1 polymer ?
#
loop_
_entity_poly.entity_id
_entity_poly.type
_entity_poly.pdbx_seq_one_letter_code
_entity_poly.pdbx_strand_id
1 'polypeptide(L)'
;MATRTRRRGASRSGASDGSRRRLPLRFLLPSLVLVALMAMLMLRGYVHSEILADHRVRPPAANDKVPTEILSGGPVLDTRGGRTDSLTVPDHRLVLTFDDGPDPEWTPKVLEVLRKHDAHAVFFVTGTMASRYPDLVRQMVADGHEIGLHTFNHPDLSYQSQRRIDWELSQNQLAISGAAGIRTSLFRPPYSSFSGAMDNKSWPVTEYIGSRGYITVVNNTDSEDWRRPGVAKIIEKATPKNGEGAIVLMHDSGGDRSQTVAALDRMLPDLKAEGYRFQNLTEALDAPSAHSPVTGLDQWKGKAWIFLVQASENITSGLVVGLAVIGSLVIGRFVLMLLLSAAHARRVRRKGFRWGPPITEPVSVLVPAYNEAKCIENTVRSLMASEHPIEIIVIDDGSTDGTARIVEAMGVPNVRVVRQLNAGKPAALNRGLANASHDIVVMMDGDTVFEPATVRELVQPFGDPRVGAVAGNAKVGNRDTLIGAWQHIEYVMGFNLDRRMYDILRCMPTIPGAVGAFRRSALQRIGGMSEDTLAEDTDVTMALHRDGWRVVYAENARAWTEAPETVQQLWSQRYRWSYGTMQAIWKHRRALVDRGPSGRFGRVGLPLVSLFMVLAPLLAPLIDVFLLYGLIFGPTEKTIMAWLGVLLIQAVCAAYAFRLDREKMTHLISLPLQQILYRQLMYVVLLQSWITALTGGRLRWQKLRRTGVVGAPPPGSTTHEPALDGRPVG
;
A
#
# COMPACT_ATOMS: atom_id res chain seq x y z
N MET A 1 58.85 -67.22 2.12
CA MET A 1 57.62 -67.85 1.57
C MET A 1 56.48 -66.87 1.78
N ALA A 2 56.05 -66.13 0.75
CA ALA A 2 54.90 -66.45 -0.11
C ALA A 2 53.56 -66.50 0.68
N THR A 3 52.42 -65.87 0.37
CA THR A 3 51.96 -64.86 -0.60
C THR A 3 50.45 -64.62 -0.31
N ARG A 4 49.93 -63.42 -0.64
CA ARG A 4 48.53 -63.10 -1.08
C ARG A 4 47.40 -63.21 -0.03
N THR A 5 46.51 -62.23 0.14
CA THR A 5 45.68 -61.58 -0.91
C THR A 5 45.14 -60.21 -0.46
N ARG A 6 45.16 -59.25 -1.41
CA ARG A 6 44.46 -57.95 -1.36
C ARG A 6 42.95 -58.14 -1.56
N ARG A 7 42.12 -57.47 -0.75
CA ARG A 7 40.74 -57.10 -1.10
C ARG A 7 40.57 -55.59 -1.04
N ARG A 8 40.09 -55.04 -2.17
CA ARG A 8 39.82 -53.62 -2.45
C ARG A 8 38.76 -53.07 -1.48
N GLY A 9 39.10 -52.03 -0.73
CA GLY A 9 38.11 -51.16 -0.09
C GLY A 9 37.58 -50.17 -1.11
N ALA A 10 36.30 -50.32 -1.48
CA ALA A 10 35.59 -49.39 -2.34
C ALA A 10 35.35 -48.08 -1.58
N SER A 11 35.77 -46.97 -2.18
CA SER A 11 35.42 -45.62 -1.78
C SER A 11 33.90 -45.44 -1.85
N ARG A 12 33.23 -45.30 -0.70
CA ARG A 12 31.89 -44.75 -0.65
C ARG A 12 31.99 -43.25 -0.93
N SER A 13 31.65 -42.89 -2.16
CA SER A 13 31.38 -41.53 -2.61
C SER A 13 30.40 -40.86 -1.64
N GLY A 14 30.72 -39.61 -1.27
CA GLY A 14 29.81 -38.74 -0.58
C GLY A 14 28.58 -38.51 -1.45
N ALA A 15 27.47 -39.12 -1.04
CA ALA A 15 26.16 -38.70 -1.51
C ALA A 15 25.95 -37.27 -1.00
N SER A 16 26.01 -36.31 -1.91
CA SER A 16 25.48 -34.98 -1.70
C SER A 16 23.99 -35.13 -1.43
N ASP A 17 23.62 -35.08 -0.16
CA ASP A 17 22.23 -34.95 0.24
C ASP A 17 21.76 -33.59 -0.28
N GLY A 18 21.07 -33.64 -1.43
CA GLY A 18 20.41 -32.54 -2.07
C GLY A 18 19.26 -32.10 -1.18
N SER A 19 19.59 -31.39 -0.09
CA SER A 19 18.67 -30.54 0.64
C SER A 19 18.08 -29.57 -0.39
N ARG A 20 16.93 -29.93 -0.96
CA ARG A 20 16.01 -28.98 -1.58
C ARG A 20 15.79 -27.93 -0.49
N ARG A 21 16.49 -26.80 -0.59
CA ARG A 21 16.33 -25.65 0.30
C ARG A 21 14.87 -25.22 0.18
N ARG A 22 14.01 -25.77 1.05
CA ARG A 22 12.63 -25.31 1.16
C ARG A 22 12.74 -23.84 1.52
N LEU A 23 12.21 -22.97 0.65
CA LEU A 23 12.11 -21.55 0.94
C LEU A 23 11.44 -21.44 2.31
N PRO A 24 12.10 -20.83 3.31
CA PRO A 24 11.53 -20.77 4.64
C PRO A 24 10.22 -19.99 4.55
N LEU A 25 9.18 -20.46 5.26
CA LEU A 25 7.80 -19.94 5.18
C LEU A 25 7.70 -18.40 5.22
N ARG A 26 8.67 -17.75 5.91
CA ARG A 26 8.85 -16.30 5.98
C ARG A 26 8.97 -15.58 4.63
N PHE A 27 9.41 -16.24 3.57
CA PHE A 27 9.46 -15.68 2.21
C PHE A 27 8.34 -16.20 1.31
N LEU A 28 7.86 -17.42 1.56
CA LEU A 28 6.86 -18.07 0.72
C LEU A 28 5.50 -17.37 0.83
N LEU A 29 5.02 -17.13 2.06
CA LEU A 29 3.69 -16.55 2.28
C LEU A 29 3.56 -15.14 1.68
N PRO A 30 4.50 -14.19 1.92
CA PRO A 30 4.44 -12.88 1.26
C PRO A 30 4.50 -12.94 -0.26
N SER A 31 5.32 -13.83 -0.81
CA SER A 31 5.45 -13.98 -2.27
C SER A 31 4.15 -14.51 -2.88
N LEU A 32 3.49 -15.46 -2.23
CA LEU A 32 2.18 -15.97 -2.67
C LEU A 32 1.10 -14.88 -2.63
N VAL A 33 1.06 -14.08 -1.56
CA VAL A 33 0.12 -12.95 -1.46
C VAL A 33 0.39 -11.93 -2.57
N LEU A 34 1.65 -11.60 -2.84
CA LEU A 34 2.02 -10.67 -3.92
C LEU A 34 1.62 -11.21 -5.30
N VAL A 35 1.87 -12.49 -5.59
CA VAL A 35 1.48 -13.13 -6.86
C VAL A 35 -0.04 -13.15 -7.02
N ALA A 36 -0.78 -13.49 -5.95
CA ALA A 36 -2.24 -13.47 -5.98
C ALA A 36 -2.78 -12.05 -6.21
N LEU A 37 -2.22 -11.05 -5.53
CA LEU A 37 -2.58 -9.64 -5.71
C LEU A 37 -2.29 -9.15 -7.15
N MET A 38 -1.12 -9.48 -7.70
CA MET A 38 -0.78 -9.13 -9.07
C MET A 38 -1.71 -9.80 -10.09
N ALA A 39 -1.99 -11.09 -9.92
CA ALA A 39 -2.92 -11.82 -10.80
C ALA A 39 -4.34 -11.21 -10.75
N MET A 40 -4.79 -10.84 -9.56
CA MET A 40 -6.07 -10.17 -9.34
C MET A 40 -6.11 -8.80 -10.05
N LEU A 41 -5.09 -7.96 -9.87
CA LEU A 41 -4.98 -6.66 -10.53
C LEU A 41 -4.92 -6.80 -12.07
N MET A 42 -4.18 -7.79 -12.58
CA MET A 42 -4.15 -8.09 -14.01
C MET A 42 -5.52 -8.50 -14.56
N LEU A 43 -6.27 -9.33 -13.83
CA LEU A 43 -7.62 -9.70 -14.20
C LEU A 43 -8.55 -8.47 -14.24
N ARG A 44 -8.47 -7.60 -13.23
CA ARG A 44 -9.24 -6.35 -13.18
C ARG A 44 -8.92 -5.43 -14.36
N GLY A 45 -7.63 -5.21 -14.62
CA GLY A 45 -7.18 -4.40 -15.76
C GLY A 45 -7.62 -4.96 -17.11
N TYR A 46 -7.60 -6.29 -17.26
CA TYR A 46 -8.11 -6.96 -18.46
C TYR A 46 -9.62 -6.73 -18.66
N VAL A 47 -10.41 -6.83 -17.58
CA VAL A 47 -11.87 -6.64 -17.63
C VAL A 47 -12.29 -5.16 -17.73
N HIS A 48 -11.41 -4.24 -17.33
CA HIS A 48 -11.61 -2.80 -17.53
C HIS A 48 -11.04 -2.28 -18.85
N SER A 49 -10.52 -3.18 -19.70
CA SER A 49 -9.85 -2.81 -20.95
C SER A 49 -8.67 -1.85 -20.74
N GLU A 50 -8.07 -1.83 -19.55
CA GLU A 50 -6.79 -1.14 -19.26
C GLU A 50 -5.61 -1.91 -19.87
N ILE A 51 -5.81 -3.21 -20.10
CA ILE A 51 -4.78 -4.15 -20.58
C ILE A 51 -5.28 -4.83 -21.84
N LEU A 52 -4.48 -4.80 -22.91
CA LEU A 52 -4.75 -5.46 -24.20
C LEU A 52 -5.99 -4.94 -24.98
N ALA A 53 -6.45 -3.73 -24.69
CA ALA A 53 -7.45 -3.05 -25.49
C ALA A 53 -6.85 -2.47 -26.77
N ASP A 54 -7.57 -2.57 -27.88
CA ASP A 54 -7.19 -2.01 -29.17
C ASP A 54 -8.36 -1.17 -29.69
N HIS A 55 -8.19 0.15 -29.66
CA HIS A 55 -9.22 1.11 -30.06
C HIS A 55 -9.01 1.64 -31.50
N ARG A 56 -8.12 1.00 -32.28
CA ARG A 56 -7.94 1.40 -33.67
C ARG A 56 -9.18 1.02 -34.47
N VAL A 57 -9.67 1.97 -35.25
CA VAL A 57 -10.78 1.77 -36.18
C VAL A 57 -10.26 1.99 -37.59
N ARG A 58 -10.55 1.04 -38.48
CA ARG A 58 -10.07 1.08 -39.85
C ARG A 58 -10.87 2.07 -40.70
N PRO A 59 -10.24 2.82 -41.63
CA PRO A 59 -10.99 3.50 -42.68
C PRO A 59 -11.64 2.50 -43.65
N PRO A 60 -12.78 2.85 -44.29
CA PRO A 60 -13.45 2.00 -45.27
C PRO A 60 -12.51 1.58 -46.42
N ALA A 61 -12.61 0.33 -46.86
CA ALA A 61 -11.90 -0.18 -48.02
C ALA A 61 -12.84 -0.41 -49.24
N ALA A 62 -12.25 -0.76 -50.38
CA ALA A 62 -13.02 -1.23 -51.53
C ALA A 62 -13.80 -2.51 -51.19
N ASN A 63 -14.94 -2.72 -51.85
CA ASN A 63 -15.88 -3.83 -51.63
C ASN A 63 -16.04 -4.75 -52.85
N ASP A 64 -15.14 -4.67 -53.84
CA ASP A 64 -15.19 -5.42 -55.10
C ASP A 64 -15.05 -6.94 -54.94
N LYS A 65 -14.68 -7.44 -53.76
CA LYS A 65 -14.60 -8.87 -53.42
C LYS A 65 -15.72 -9.35 -52.52
N VAL A 66 -16.63 -8.47 -52.12
CA VAL A 66 -17.80 -8.84 -51.33
C VAL A 66 -18.91 -9.28 -52.29
N PRO A 67 -19.56 -10.43 -52.07
CA PRO A 67 -20.66 -10.88 -52.93
C PRO A 67 -21.77 -9.82 -53.03
N THR A 68 -22.27 -9.58 -54.23
CA THR A 68 -23.33 -8.59 -54.49
C THR A 68 -24.60 -8.90 -53.70
N GLU A 69 -24.88 -10.19 -53.49
CA GLU A 69 -26.01 -10.71 -52.71
C GLU A 69 -25.93 -10.34 -51.22
N ILE A 70 -24.73 -10.03 -50.72
CA ILE A 70 -24.51 -9.51 -49.37
C ILE A 70 -24.62 -8.00 -49.36
N LEU A 71 -23.99 -7.32 -50.32
CA LEU A 71 -24.00 -5.86 -50.41
C LEU A 71 -25.41 -5.28 -50.62
N SER A 72 -26.26 -6.00 -51.36
CA SER A 72 -27.66 -5.65 -51.63
C SER A 72 -28.67 -6.44 -50.79
N GLY A 73 -28.17 -7.32 -49.92
CA GLY A 73 -28.95 -8.25 -49.13
C GLY A 73 -29.39 -7.72 -47.77
N GLY A 74 -30.05 -8.60 -47.02
CA GLY A 74 -30.58 -8.28 -45.69
C GLY A 74 -29.52 -8.15 -44.59
N PRO A 75 -29.89 -7.58 -43.42
CA PRO A 75 -28.97 -7.31 -42.31
C PRO A 75 -28.53 -8.54 -41.49
N VAL A 76 -29.02 -9.73 -41.79
CA VAL A 76 -28.65 -10.98 -41.10
C VAL A 76 -27.85 -11.85 -42.06
N LEU A 77 -26.56 -12.04 -41.79
CA LEU A 77 -25.63 -12.73 -42.66
C LEU A 77 -25.33 -14.14 -42.11
N ASP A 78 -25.64 -15.17 -42.89
CA ASP A 78 -25.34 -16.56 -42.57
C ASP A 78 -24.24 -17.11 -43.48
N THR A 79 -23.01 -17.05 -42.97
CA THR A 79 -21.82 -17.58 -43.63
C THR A 79 -21.41 -18.97 -43.13
N ARG A 80 -22.26 -19.62 -42.31
CA ARG A 80 -21.93 -20.91 -41.71
C ARG A 80 -21.92 -22.01 -42.76
N GLY A 81 -20.91 -22.86 -42.73
CA GLY A 81 -20.75 -23.95 -43.69
C GLY A 81 -20.38 -23.50 -45.11
N GLY A 82 -19.85 -22.27 -45.27
CA GLY A 82 -19.47 -21.72 -46.57
C GLY A 82 -20.62 -21.14 -47.38
N ARG A 83 -21.78 -20.91 -46.74
CA ARG A 83 -22.92 -20.21 -47.35
C ARG A 83 -22.63 -18.71 -47.47
N THR A 84 -23.41 -18.02 -48.30
CA THR A 84 -23.37 -16.56 -48.45
C THR A 84 -24.80 -16.02 -48.49
N ASP A 85 -25.60 -16.46 -47.52
CA ASP A 85 -27.01 -16.11 -47.43
C ASP A 85 -27.19 -14.83 -46.61
N SER A 86 -28.16 -14.00 -47.00
CA SER A 86 -28.63 -12.88 -46.20
C SER A 86 -30.15 -12.95 -45.99
N LEU A 87 -30.61 -12.56 -44.81
CA LEU A 87 -32.03 -12.55 -44.44
C LEU A 87 -32.48 -11.15 -44.05
N THR A 88 -33.72 -10.83 -44.42
CA THR A 88 -34.39 -9.57 -44.07
C THR A 88 -35.49 -9.84 -43.06
N VAL A 89 -35.72 -8.88 -42.17
CA VAL A 89 -36.83 -8.92 -41.21
C VAL A 89 -38.14 -8.67 -41.96
N PRO A 90 -39.19 -9.48 -41.76
CA PRO A 90 -40.49 -9.26 -42.40
C PRO A 90 -41.09 -7.88 -42.09
N ASP A 91 -41.92 -7.37 -43.01
CA ASP A 91 -42.63 -6.12 -42.83
C ASP A 91 -43.43 -6.07 -41.53
N HIS A 92 -43.54 -4.87 -40.95
CA HIS A 92 -44.14 -4.60 -39.65
C HIS A 92 -43.52 -5.38 -38.47
N ARG A 93 -42.30 -5.92 -38.60
CA ARG A 93 -41.52 -6.45 -37.48
C ARG A 93 -40.27 -5.59 -37.23
N LEU A 94 -40.03 -5.25 -35.98
CA LEU A 94 -38.90 -4.46 -35.52
C LEU A 94 -38.07 -5.26 -34.52
N VAL A 95 -36.78 -5.41 -34.82
CA VAL A 95 -35.78 -5.98 -33.93
C VAL A 95 -34.94 -4.83 -33.38
N LEU A 96 -35.24 -4.42 -32.15
CA LEU A 96 -34.40 -3.45 -31.44
C LEU A 96 -33.12 -4.14 -31.00
N THR A 97 -31.98 -3.50 -31.29
CA THR A 97 -30.66 -4.02 -30.90
C THR A 97 -29.89 -3.01 -30.10
N PHE A 98 -29.25 -3.47 -29.02
CA PHE A 98 -28.47 -2.64 -28.10
C PHE A 98 -27.03 -3.14 -28.02
N ASP A 99 -26.08 -2.26 -28.34
CA ASP A 99 -24.65 -2.57 -28.35
C ASP A 99 -23.93 -1.99 -27.11
N ASP A 100 -22.75 -2.53 -26.82
CA ASP A 100 -21.78 -2.13 -25.78
C ASP A 100 -22.11 -2.47 -24.33
N GLY A 101 -23.37 -2.72 -23.99
CA GLY A 101 -23.81 -3.04 -22.64
C GLY A 101 -23.33 -4.39 -22.09
N PRO A 102 -23.77 -4.75 -20.86
CA PRO A 102 -24.67 -3.97 -20.00
C PRO A 102 -23.98 -2.86 -19.19
N ASP A 103 -24.58 -1.68 -19.13
CA ASP A 103 -24.23 -0.58 -18.23
C ASP A 103 -25.09 -0.61 -16.93
N PRO A 104 -24.49 -0.43 -15.74
CA PRO A 104 -25.22 -0.53 -14.48
C PRO A 104 -26.25 0.58 -14.23
N GLU A 105 -26.17 1.71 -14.94
CA GLU A 105 -27.09 2.83 -14.82
C GLU A 105 -28.15 2.82 -15.94
N TRP A 106 -27.75 2.57 -17.18
CA TRP A 106 -28.62 2.76 -18.35
C TRP A 106 -29.36 1.50 -18.79
N THR A 107 -28.72 0.34 -18.80
CA THR A 107 -29.37 -0.93 -19.16
C THR A 107 -30.62 -1.22 -18.33
N PRO A 108 -30.64 -1.04 -16.97
CA PRO A 108 -31.86 -1.25 -16.19
C PRO A 108 -33.03 -0.38 -16.65
N LYS A 109 -32.76 0.88 -17.04
CA LYS A 109 -33.79 1.82 -17.51
C LYS A 109 -34.31 1.41 -18.90
N VAL A 110 -33.45 0.91 -19.78
CA VAL A 110 -33.84 0.35 -21.08
C VAL A 110 -34.73 -0.88 -20.89
N LEU A 111 -34.31 -1.83 -20.05
CA LEU A 111 -35.09 -3.03 -19.72
C LEU A 111 -36.46 -2.67 -19.12
N GLU A 112 -36.51 -1.66 -18.26
CA GLU A 112 -37.78 -1.18 -17.70
C GLU A 112 -38.74 -0.66 -18.77
N VAL A 113 -38.25 0.14 -19.72
CA VAL A 113 -39.06 0.66 -20.83
C VAL A 113 -39.53 -0.47 -21.75
N LEU A 114 -38.64 -1.41 -22.11
CA LEU A 114 -39.01 -2.57 -22.93
C LEU A 114 -40.09 -3.42 -22.25
N ARG A 115 -39.94 -3.69 -20.95
CA ARG A 115 -40.93 -4.41 -20.14
C ARG A 115 -42.25 -3.66 -20.02
N LYS A 116 -42.21 -2.33 -19.78
CA LYS A 116 -43.40 -1.47 -19.71
C LYS A 116 -44.23 -1.57 -20.99
N HIS A 117 -43.56 -1.68 -22.12
CA HIS A 117 -44.20 -1.72 -23.42
C HIS A 117 -44.32 -3.12 -24.01
N ASP A 118 -44.04 -4.21 -23.28
CA ASP A 118 -44.12 -5.59 -23.80
C ASP A 118 -43.39 -5.73 -25.15
N ALA A 119 -42.10 -5.39 -25.14
CA ALA A 119 -41.22 -5.39 -26.30
C ALA A 119 -39.99 -6.25 -26.04
N HIS A 120 -39.63 -7.13 -26.98
CA HIS A 120 -38.37 -7.87 -26.93
C HIS A 120 -37.30 -7.22 -27.80
N ALA A 121 -36.04 -7.45 -27.43
CA ALA A 121 -34.86 -6.88 -28.10
C ALA A 121 -33.71 -7.89 -28.15
N VAL A 122 -32.63 -7.52 -28.83
CA VAL A 122 -31.35 -8.27 -28.85
C VAL A 122 -30.25 -7.39 -28.26
N PHE A 123 -29.54 -7.90 -27.26
CA PHE A 123 -28.41 -7.19 -26.64
C PHE A 123 -27.09 -7.80 -27.12
N PHE A 124 -26.29 -7.04 -27.86
CA PHE A 124 -24.94 -7.42 -28.25
C PHE A 124 -23.98 -6.94 -27.17
N VAL A 125 -23.71 -7.83 -26.22
CA VAL A 125 -22.95 -7.50 -25.01
C VAL A 125 -21.46 -7.71 -25.20
N THR A 126 -20.68 -6.82 -24.60
CA THR A 126 -19.23 -7.01 -24.49
C THR A 126 -18.89 -7.93 -23.32
N GLY A 127 -17.86 -8.75 -23.49
CA GLY A 127 -17.44 -9.70 -22.45
C GLY A 127 -16.93 -9.01 -21.17
N THR A 128 -16.33 -7.83 -21.30
CA THR A 128 -15.92 -6.99 -20.16
C THR A 128 -17.12 -6.57 -19.31
N MET A 129 -18.18 -6.05 -19.93
CA MET A 129 -19.39 -5.61 -19.23
C MET A 129 -20.20 -6.78 -18.70
N ALA A 130 -20.36 -7.85 -19.49
CA ALA A 130 -21.03 -9.08 -19.06
C ALA A 130 -20.33 -9.74 -17.84
N SER A 131 -19.00 -9.62 -17.75
CA SER A 131 -18.23 -10.13 -16.61
C SER A 131 -18.41 -9.30 -15.34
N ARG A 132 -18.59 -7.97 -15.48
CA ARG A 132 -18.75 -7.03 -14.36
C ARG A 132 -20.17 -6.95 -13.84
N TYR A 133 -21.15 -7.07 -14.74
CA TYR A 133 -22.58 -6.93 -14.44
C TYR A 133 -23.38 -8.16 -14.89
N PRO A 134 -23.03 -9.37 -14.39
CA PRO A 134 -23.65 -10.62 -14.81
C PRO A 134 -25.14 -10.71 -14.45
N ASP A 135 -25.60 -9.97 -13.45
CA ASP A 135 -26.99 -9.96 -13.04
C ASP A 135 -27.89 -9.28 -14.08
N LEU A 136 -27.40 -8.26 -14.78
CA LEU A 136 -28.12 -7.62 -15.88
C LEU A 136 -28.23 -8.53 -17.10
N VAL A 137 -27.17 -9.28 -17.42
CA VAL A 137 -27.19 -10.30 -18.46
C VAL A 137 -28.23 -11.39 -18.14
N ARG A 138 -28.29 -11.83 -16.87
CA ARG A 138 -29.31 -12.79 -16.42
C ARG A 138 -30.72 -12.21 -16.53
N GLN A 139 -30.90 -10.93 -16.20
CA GLN A 139 -32.17 -10.25 -16.31
C GLN A 139 -32.63 -10.13 -17.77
N MET A 140 -31.74 -9.76 -18.71
CA MET A 140 -32.06 -9.71 -20.14
C MET A 140 -32.67 -11.04 -20.63
N VAL A 141 -32.03 -12.17 -20.29
CA VAL A 141 -32.55 -13.50 -20.68
C VAL A 141 -33.88 -13.80 -19.98
N ALA A 142 -34.00 -13.45 -18.69
CA ALA A 142 -35.22 -13.70 -17.93
C ALA A 142 -36.43 -12.88 -18.45
N ASP A 143 -36.18 -11.68 -18.96
CA ASP A 143 -37.18 -10.77 -19.54
C ASP A 143 -37.52 -11.13 -21.02
N GLY A 144 -36.99 -12.24 -21.56
CA GLY A 144 -37.32 -12.75 -22.90
C GLY A 144 -36.48 -12.15 -24.05
N HIS A 145 -35.44 -11.39 -23.74
CA HIS A 145 -34.54 -10.81 -24.74
C HIS A 145 -33.49 -11.81 -25.22
N GLU A 146 -33.04 -11.65 -26.46
CA GLU A 146 -31.89 -12.37 -26.96
C GLU A 146 -30.59 -11.63 -26.65
N ILE A 147 -29.51 -12.40 -26.60
CA ILE A 147 -28.16 -11.91 -26.31
C ILE A 147 -27.27 -12.38 -27.44
N GLY A 148 -26.47 -11.49 -27.99
CA GLY A 148 -25.42 -11.76 -28.97
C GLY A 148 -24.04 -11.37 -28.45
N LEU A 149 -23.02 -11.88 -29.11
CA LEU A 149 -21.63 -11.51 -28.82
C LEU A 149 -21.27 -10.19 -29.50
N HIS A 150 -20.63 -9.29 -28.76
CA HIS A 150 -20.00 -8.08 -29.27
C HIS A 150 -18.49 -8.03 -28.96
N THR A 151 -17.81 -9.19 -29.07
CA THR A 151 -16.42 -9.42 -28.63
C THR A 151 -16.19 -9.24 -27.12
N PHE A 152 -14.99 -9.52 -26.61
CA PHE A 152 -14.69 -9.34 -25.19
C PHE A 152 -14.30 -7.89 -24.89
N ASN A 153 -13.33 -7.33 -25.63
CA ASN A 153 -12.73 -6.01 -25.41
C ASN A 153 -13.06 -4.95 -26.50
N HIS A 154 -14.06 -5.19 -27.34
CA HIS A 154 -14.49 -4.27 -28.40
C HIS A 154 -13.40 -3.85 -29.44
N PRO A 155 -12.48 -4.73 -29.90
CA PRO A 155 -11.53 -4.38 -30.95
C PRO A 155 -12.17 -4.45 -32.35
N ASP A 156 -11.65 -3.64 -33.29
CA ASP A 156 -11.91 -3.83 -34.71
C ASP A 156 -11.23 -5.13 -35.19
N LEU A 157 -12.05 -6.13 -35.52
CA LEU A 157 -11.59 -7.47 -35.88
C LEU A 157 -10.81 -7.51 -37.20
N SER A 158 -10.92 -6.49 -38.06
CA SER A 158 -10.19 -6.42 -39.33
C SER A 158 -8.67 -6.22 -39.15
N TYR A 159 -8.24 -5.78 -37.96
CA TYR A 159 -6.83 -5.69 -37.57
C TYR A 159 -6.30 -6.92 -36.83
N GLN A 160 -7.17 -7.86 -36.48
CA GLN A 160 -6.84 -8.93 -35.56
C GLN A 160 -6.47 -10.23 -36.28
N SER A 161 -5.56 -10.98 -35.66
CA SER A 161 -5.29 -12.36 -36.09
C SER A 161 -6.48 -13.29 -35.76
N GLN A 162 -6.65 -14.36 -36.52
CA GLN A 162 -7.67 -15.39 -36.24
C GLN A 162 -7.62 -15.92 -34.80
N ARG A 163 -6.41 -16.10 -34.24
CA ARG A 163 -6.24 -16.51 -32.83
C ARG A 163 -6.81 -15.49 -31.85
N ARG A 164 -6.66 -14.18 -32.14
CA ARG A 164 -7.24 -13.13 -31.30
C ARG A 164 -8.76 -13.08 -31.47
N ILE A 165 -9.28 -13.25 -32.69
CA ILE A 165 -10.74 -13.35 -32.93
C ILE A 165 -11.33 -14.51 -32.12
N ASP A 166 -10.73 -15.70 -32.21
CA ASP A 166 -11.13 -16.88 -31.43
C ASP A 166 -11.16 -16.61 -29.92
N TRP A 167 -10.15 -15.89 -29.42
CA TRP A 167 -10.07 -15.50 -28.03
C TRP A 167 -11.20 -14.53 -27.63
N GLU A 168 -11.43 -13.46 -28.41
CA GLU A 168 -12.50 -12.49 -28.18
C GLU A 168 -13.88 -13.17 -28.12
N LEU A 169 -14.16 -14.07 -29.08
CA LEU A 169 -15.42 -14.80 -29.14
C LEU A 169 -15.56 -15.78 -27.96
N SER A 170 -14.54 -16.60 -27.71
CA SER A 170 -14.60 -17.63 -26.67
C SER A 170 -14.67 -17.06 -25.26
N GLN A 171 -13.94 -15.97 -24.98
CA GLN A 171 -13.99 -15.31 -23.68
C GLN A 171 -15.32 -14.60 -23.45
N ASN A 172 -15.89 -13.94 -24.47
CA ASN A 172 -17.22 -13.34 -24.34
C ASN A 172 -18.29 -14.44 -24.12
N GLN A 173 -18.19 -15.56 -24.84
CA GLN A 173 -19.07 -16.70 -24.59
C GLN A 173 -18.94 -17.26 -23.16
N LEU A 174 -17.72 -17.32 -22.62
CA LEU A 174 -17.48 -17.77 -21.25
C LEU A 174 -18.15 -16.84 -20.23
N ALA A 175 -18.07 -15.52 -20.44
CA ALA A 175 -18.71 -14.52 -19.59
C ALA A 175 -20.25 -14.70 -19.59
N ILE A 176 -20.87 -14.80 -20.76
CA ILE A 176 -22.32 -15.03 -20.90
C ILE A 176 -22.74 -16.37 -20.27
N SER A 177 -21.96 -17.43 -20.50
CA SER A 177 -22.20 -18.75 -19.90
C SER A 177 -22.16 -18.69 -18.37
N GLY A 178 -21.25 -17.90 -17.81
CA GLY A 178 -21.15 -17.70 -16.37
C GLY A 178 -22.28 -16.85 -15.80
N ALA A 179 -22.69 -15.81 -16.52
CA ALA A 179 -23.69 -14.84 -16.08
C ALA A 179 -25.12 -15.40 -16.09
N ALA A 180 -25.51 -16.01 -17.21
CA ALA A 180 -26.89 -16.45 -17.49
C ALA A 180 -27.04 -17.95 -17.76
N GLY A 181 -25.95 -18.72 -17.85
CA GLY A 181 -26.02 -20.17 -18.07
C GLY A 181 -26.38 -20.58 -19.51
N ILE A 182 -26.16 -19.69 -20.48
CA ILE A 182 -26.48 -19.92 -21.90
C ILE A 182 -25.27 -19.70 -22.81
N ARG A 183 -25.35 -20.21 -24.05
CA ARG A 183 -24.55 -19.77 -25.20
C ARG A 183 -25.44 -19.12 -26.23
N THR A 184 -24.86 -18.25 -27.06
CA THR A 184 -25.53 -17.68 -28.21
C THR A 184 -24.79 -17.99 -29.51
N SER A 185 -25.52 -18.11 -30.61
CA SER A 185 -24.98 -18.14 -31.97
C SER A 185 -25.02 -16.78 -32.66
N LEU A 186 -25.56 -15.73 -32.02
CA LEU A 186 -25.58 -14.38 -32.59
C LEU A 186 -24.26 -13.65 -32.33
N PHE A 187 -23.79 -12.94 -33.34
CA PHE A 187 -22.60 -12.09 -33.24
C PHE A 187 -22.83 -10.78 -34.00
N ARG A 188 -22.37 -9.67 -33.42
CA ARG A 188 -22.25 -8.38 -34.12
C ARG A 188 -20.81 -7.89 -34.04
N PRO A 189 -20.15 -7.60 -35.17
CA PRO A 189 -18.80 -7.04 -35.16
C PRO A 189 -18.80 -5.61 -34.61
N PRO A 190 -17.86 -5.27 -33.71
CA PRO A 190 -17.59 -3.89 -33.35
C PRO A 190 -17.37 -3.00 -34.59
N TYR A 191 -17.90 -1.78 -34.55
CA TYR A 191 -17.82 -0.79 -35.64
C TYR A 191 -18.47 -1.20 -36.97
N SER A 192 -19.26 -2.29 -36.99
CA SER A 192 -20.07 -2.64 -38.16
C SER A 192 -21.38 -1.86 -38.18
N SER A 193 -21.90 -1.59 -39.37
CA SER A 193 -23.16 -0.84 -39.54
C SER A 193 -24.11 -1.58 -40.49
N PHE A 194 -23.95 -1.43 -41.79
CA PHE A 194 -24.86 -1.99 -42.79
C PHE A 194 -24.23 -3.15 -43.57
N SER A 195 -25.05 -4.05 -44.09
CA SER A 195 -24.59 -5.11 -45.02
C SER A 195 -23.89 -4.52 -46.24
N GLY A 196 -24.41 -3.41 -46.78
CA GLY A 196 -23.80 -2.64 -47.87
C GLY A 196 -22.51 -1.88 -47.49
N ALA A 197 -22.19 -1.75 -46.20
CA ALA A 197 -20.93 -1.17 -45.74
C ALA A 197 -19.80 -2.21 -45.60
N MET A 198 -20.10 -3.49 -45.87
CA MET A 198 -19.12 -4.56 -45.88
C MET A 198 -18.07 -4.33 -46.98
N ASP A 199 -16.81 -4.59 -46.67
CA ASP A 199 -15.68 -4.36 -47.56
C ASP A 199 -14.73 -5.56 -47.63
N ASN A 200 -13.70 -5.46 -48.47
CA ASN A 200 -12.72 -6.54 -48.71
C ASN A 200 -11.88 -6.93 -47.48
N LYS A 201 -12.11 -6.30 -46.33
CA LYS A 201 -11.33 -6.48 -45.10
C LYS A 201 -12.20 -7.01 -43.97
N SER A 202 -13.45 -6.58 -43.92
CA SER A 202 -14.48 -7.07 -43.01
C SER A 202 -15.14 -8.37 -43.51
N TRP A 203 -15.23 -8.58 -44.83
CA TRP A 203 -15.85 -9.78 -45.39
C TRP A 203 -15.14 -11.09 -44.99
N PRO A 204 -13.81 -11.24 -45.14
CA PRO A 204 -13.13 -12.47 -44.73
C PRO A 204 -13.24 -12.76 -43.22
N VAL A 205 -13.40 -11.70 -42.41
CA VAL A 205 -13.63 -11.83 -40.97
C VAL A 205 -15.03 -12.39 -40.72
N THR A 206 -16.04 -11.91 -41.44
CA THR A 206 -17.42 -12.42 -41.38
C THR A 206 -17.52 -13.87 -41.84
N GLU A 207 -16.81 -14.27 -42.90
CA GLU A 207 -16.72 -15.67 -43.33
C GLU A 207 -16.06 -16.54 -42.25
N TYR A 208 -14.97 -16.04 -41.65
CA TYR A 208 -14.27 -16.74 -40.58
C TYR A 208 -15.17 -16.93 -39.35
N ILE A 209 -15.91 -15.89 -38.93
CA ILE A 209 -16.88 -15.97 -37.83
C ILE A 209 -17.98 -17.01 -38.13
N GLY A 210 -18.49 -17.05 -39.35
CA GLY A 210 -19.43 -18.08 -39.81
C GLY A 210 -18.86 -19.48 -39.71
N SER A 211 -17.57 -19.68 -40.04
CA SER A 211 -16.89 -20.97 -39.87
C SER A 211 -16.81 -21.46 -38.41
N ARG A 212 -16.99 -20.54 -37.45
CA ARG A 212 -17.05 -20.82 -36.00
C ARG A 212 -18.48 -21.04 -35.49
N GLY A 213 -19.47 -21.00 -36.39
CA GLY A 213 -20.86 -21.32 -36.10
C GLY A 213 -21.75 -20.13 -35.72
N TYR A 214 -21.25 -18.90 -35.85
CA TYR A 214 -22.02 -17.70 -35.53
C TYR A 214 -22.76 -17.15 -36.76
N ILE A 215 -23.90 -16.52 -36.50
CA ILE A 215 -24.66 -15.71 -37.45
C ILE A 215 -24.28 -14.25 -37.20
N THR A 216 -23.88 -13.54 -38.25
CA THR A 216 -23.49 -12.14 -38.14
C THR A 216 -24.71 -11.25 -38.34
N VAL A 217 -25.01 -10.40 -37.37
CA VAL A 217 -26.16 -9.50 -37.38
C VAL A 217 -25.66 -8.06 -37.44
N VAL A 218 -25.91 -7.41 -38.57
CA VAL A 218 -25.67 -5.97 -38.77
C VAL A 218 -27.02 -5.23 -38.69
N ASN A 219 -27.06 -3.92 -38.89
CA ASN A 219 -28.29 -3.13 -38.86
C ASN A 219 -28.66 -2.62 -40.27
N ASN A 220 -29.95 -2.37 -40.50
CA ASN A 220 -30.44 -1.65 -41.68
C ASN A 220 -31.07 -0.30 -41.31
N THR A 221 -31.15 0.01 -40.02
CA THR A 221 -31.61 1.30 -39.48
C THR A 221 -30.71 1.68 -38.31
N ASP A 222 -30.13 2.89 -38.33
CA ASP A 222 -29.24 3.41 -37.28
C ASP A 222 -29.85 4.65 -36.62
N SER A 223 -30.11 4.58 -35.32
CA SER A 223 -30.69 5.69 -34.56
C SER A 223 -29.69 6.84 -34.32
N GLU A 224 -28.39 6.59 -34.47
CA GLU A 224 -27.28 7.47 -34.07
C GLU A 224 -27.39 8.00 -32.62
N ASP A 225 -28.07 7.26 -31.75
CA ASP A 225 -28.36 7.67 -30.37
C ASP A 225 -27.08 7.92 -29.54
N TRP A 226 -26.00 7.20 -29.84
CA TRP A 226 -24.68 7.40 -29.25
C TRP A 226 -24.17 8.85 -29.41
N ARG A 227 -24.53 9.54 -30.50
CA ARG A 227 -24.16 10.96 -30.75
C ARG A 227 -24.99 11.96 -29.96
N ARG A 228 -26.07 11.51 -29.30
CA ARG A 228 -27.04 12.34 -28.56
C ARG A 228 -27.67 13.45 -29.42
N PRO A 229 -28.27 13.12 -30.59
CA PRO A 229 -28.80 14.12 -31.53
C PRO A 229 -30.11 14.79 -31.06
N GLY A 230 -30.70 14.34 -29.95
CA GLY A 230 -32.00 14.75 -29.43
C GLY A 230 -33.08 13.69 -29.67
N VAL A 231 -34.02 13.56 -28.74
CA VAL A 231 -35.07 12.52 -28.73
C VAL A 231 -35.82 12.44 -30.06
N ALA A 232 -36.29 13.56 -30.61
CA ALA A 232 -37.05 13.57 -31.86
C ALA A 232 -36.26 13.00 -33.05
N LYS A 233 -34.96 13.31 -33.13
CA LYS A 233 -34.09 12.80 -34.21
C LYS A 233 -33.79 11.31 -34.04
N ILE A 234 -33.66 10.83 -32.81
CA ILE A 234 -33.49 9.40 -32.53
C ILE A 234 -34.73 8.64 -33.02
N ILE A 235 -35.93 9.13 -32.71
CA ILE A 235 -37.20 8.52 -33.15
C ILE A 235 -37.30 8.52 -34.68
N GLU A 236 -37.05 9.67 -35.31
CA GLU A 236 -37.07 9.81 -36.77
C GLU A 236 -36.13 8.82 -37.46
N LYS A 237 -34.90 8.67 -36.95
CA LYS A 237 -33.91 7.76 -37.51
C LYS A 237 -34.18 6.29 -37.21
N ALA A 238 -34.77 5.99 -36.06
CA ALA A 238 -35.09 4.62 -35.64
C ALA A 238 -36.37 4.07 -36.29
N THR A 239 -37.17 4.92 -36.93
CA THR A 239 -38.44 4.53 -37.56
C THR A 239 -38.22 4.16 -39.03
N PRO A 240 -38.39 2.88 -39.42
CA PRO A 240 -38.32 2.50 -40.83
C PRO A 240 -39.48 3.09 -41.64
N LYS A 241 -39.29 3.20 -42.96
CA LYS A 241 -40.27 3.82 -43.86
C LYS A 241 -41.22 2.76 -44.43
N ASN A 242 -42.43 3.18 -44.79
CA ASN A 242 -43.39 2.40 -45.58
C ASN A 242 -43.80 1.03 -44.99
N GLY A 243 -43.73 0.82 -43.67
CA GLY A 243 -44.06 -0.48 -43.07
C GLY A 243 -42.94 -1.52 -43.13
N GLU A 244 -41.76 -1.17 -43.67
CA GLU A 244 -40.64 -2.11 -43.82
C GLU A 244 -40.15 -2.64 -42.46
N GLY A 245 -39.76 -3.92 -42.44
CA GLY A 245 -39.13 -4.54 -41.28
C GLY A 245 -37.69 -4.06 -41.09
N ALA A 246 -37.25 -3.93 -39.84
CA ALA A 246 -35.90 -3.41 -39.55
C ALA A 246 -35.22 -4.02 -38.32
N ILE A 247 -33.90 -4.07 -38.40
CA ILE A 247 -32.97 -4.23 -37.28
C ILE A 247 -32.42 -2.84 -36.95
N VAL A 248 -32.89 -2.29 -35.83
CA VAL A 248 -32.58 -0.93 -35.39
C VAL A 248 -31.41 -0.96 -34.42
N LEU A 249 -30.33 -0.23 -34.73
CA LEU A 249 -29.18 -0.05 -33.84
C LEU A 249 -29.43 1.06 -32.83
N MET A 250 -29.27 0.72 -31.55
CA MET A 250 -29.26 1.60 -30.39
C MET A 250 -28.14 1.19 -29.42
N HIS A 251 -27.91 1.98 -28.38
CA HIS A 251 -26.88 1.71 -27.38
C HIS A 251 -27.46 1.81 -25.96
N ASP A 252 -27.13 0.85 -25.10
CA ASP A 252 -27.47 0.86 -23.68
C ASP A 252 -26.25 1.17 -22.78
N SER A 253 -25.11 1.52 -23.39
CA SER A 253 -23.84 1.88 -22.74
C SER A 253 -23.14 3.03 -23.48
N GLY A 254 -21.86 3.30 -23.19
CA GLY A 254 -21.06 4.31 -23.91
C GLY A 254 -21.36 5.76 -23.52
N GLY A 255 -21.75 6.00 -22.27
CA GLY A 255 -22.04 7.33 -21.72
C GLY A 255 -23.54 7.58 -21.49
N ASP A 256 -23.94 8.84 -21.32
CA ASP A 256 -25.33 9.21 -21.00
C ASP A 256 -26.35 8.79 -22.09
N ARG A 257 -27.23 7.84 -21.75
CA ARG A 257 -28.30 7.28 -22.61
C ARG A 257 -29.70 7.83 -22.31
N SER A 258 -29.82 8.96 -21.60
CA SER A 258 -31.13 9.55 -21.27
C SER A 258 -32.03 9.80 -22.47
N GLN A 259 -31.45 10.26 -23.59
CA GLN A 259 -32.20 10.48 -24.84
C GLN A 259 -32.66 9.16 -25.50
N THR A 260 -31.85 8.10 -25.43
CA THR A 260 -32.22 6.77 -25.93
C THR A 260 -33.42 6.23 -25.17
N VAL A 261 -33.38 6.27 -23.84
CA VAL A 261 -34.48 5.80 -22.98
C VAL A 261 -35.76 6.60 -23.24
N ALA A 262 -35.68 7.93 -23.33
CA ALA A 262 -36.83 8.78 -23.62
C ALA A 262 -37.39 8.57 -25.03
N ALA A 263 -36.53 8.31 -26.01
CA ALA A 263 -36.94 7.99 -27.38
C ALA A 263 -37.69 6.66 -27.44
N LEU A 264 -37.18 5.62 -26.77
CA LEU A 264 -37.86 4.32 -26.66
C LEU A 264 -39.25 4.46 -26.03
N ASP A 265 -39.36 5.15 -24.89
CA ASP A 265 -40.63 5.26 -24.16
C ASP A 265 -41.73 5.97 -24.97
N ARG A 266 -41.32 6.85 -25.89
CA ARG A 266 -42.24 7.55 -26.80
C ARG A 266 -42.50 6.79 -28.10
N MET A 267 -41.47 6.20 -28.71
CA MET A 267 -41.56 5.57 -30.03
C MET A 267 -42.33 4.25 -30.01
N LEU A 268 -42.13 3.42 -28.97
CA LEU A 268 -42.76 2.10 -28.87
C LEU A 268 -44.30 2.14 -28.99
N PRO A 269 -45.04 2.98 -28.24
CA PRO A 269 -46.50 3.02 -28.36
C PRO A 269 -46.98 3.54 -29.72
N ASP A 270 -46.30 4.55 -30.28
CA ASP A 270 -46.65 5.15 -31.57
C ASP A 270 -46.52 4.09 -32.69
N LEU A 271 -45.39 3.37 -32.75
CA LEU A 271 -45.18 2.33 -33.75
C LEU A 271 -46.06 1.09 -33.54
N LYS A 272 -46.39 0.74 -32.28
CA LYS A 272 -47.39 -0.31 -32.02
C LYS A 272 -48.76 0.08 -32.58
N ALA A 273 -49.16 1.35 -32.48
CA ALA A 273 -50.40 1.84 -33.06
C ALA A 273 -50.38 1.81 -34.60
N GLU A 274 -49.20 1.93 -35.22
CA GLU A 274 -48.98 1.76 -36.67
C GLU A 274 -48.88 0.27 -37.10
N GLY A 275 -49.00 -0.67 -36.17
CA GLY A 275 -49.06 -2.11 -36.45
C GLY A 275 -47.72 -2.85 -36.34
N TYR A 276 -46.65 -2.18 -35.91
CA TYR A 276 -45.34 -2.83 -35.71
C TYR A 276 -45.34 -3.77 -34.49
N ARG A 277 -44.62 -4.89 -34.63
CA ARG A 277 -44.32 -5.84 -33.55
C ARG A 277 -42.85 -5.75 -33.16
N PHE A 278 -42.59 -5.65 -31.85
CA PHE A 278 -41.24 -5.58 -31.30
C PHE A 278 -40.82 -6.96 -30.78
N GLN A 279 -39.94 -7.61 -31.53
CA GLN A 279 -39.53 -8.99 -31.30
C GLN A 279 -38.02 -9.09 -31.21
N ASN A 280 -37.50 -10.13 -30.54
CA ASN A 280 -36.09 -10.48 -30.71
C ASN A 280 -35.85 -11.06 -32.12
N LEU A 281 -34.60 -11.37 -32.47
CA LEU A 281 -34.26 -11.71 -33.84
C LEU A 281 -34.90 -13.03 -34.29
N THR A 282 -34.81 -14.06 -33.45
CA THR A 282 -35.35 -15.37 -33.83
C THR A 282 -36.87 -15.39 -33.84
N GLU A 283 -37.53 -14.65 -32.95
CA GLU A 283 -38.98 -14.40 -33.02
C GLU A 283 -39.38 -13.67 -34.31
N ALA A 284 -38.60 -12.65 -34.73
CA ALA A 284 -38.90 -11.89 -35.94
C ALA A 284 -38.73 -12.72 -37.23
N LEU A 285 -37.83 -13.71 -37.21
CA LEU A 285 -37.55 -14.60 -38.34
C LEU A 285 -38.29 -15.94 -38.26
N ASP A 286 -39.15 -16.14 -37.26
CA ASP A 286 -39.84 -17.41 -36.98
C ASP A 286 -38.85 -18.61 -36.90
N ALA A 287 -37.69 -18.38 -36.27
CA ALA A 287 -36.58 -19.32 -36.13
C ALA A 287 -36.46 -19.87 -34.69
N PRO A 288 -35.79 -21.02 -34.47
CA PRO A 288 -35.44 -21.48 -33.14
C PRO A 288 -34.54 -20.48 -32.43
N SER A 289 -34.67 -20.37 -31.09
CA SER A 289 -33.85 -19.48 -30.27
C SER A 289 -32.36 -19.65 -30.58
N ALA A 290 -31.65 -18.53 -30.66
CA ALA A 290 -30.20 -18.54 -30.81
C ALA A 290 -29.48 -18.97 -29.52
N HIS A 291 -30.22 -19.08 -28.41
CA HIS A 291 -29.70 -19.50 -27.12
C HIS A 291 -29.69 -21.01 -26.95
N SER A 292 -28.61 -21.52 -26.35
CA SER A 292 -28.49 -22.92 -25.96
C SER A 292 -28.06 -23.02 -24.49
N PRO A 293 -28.73 -23.84 -23.65
CA PRO A 293 -28.37 -23.95 -22.24
C PRO A 293 -26.98 -24.59 -22.07
N VAL A 294 -26.23 -24.12 -21.07
CA VAL A 294 -24.91 -24.64 -20.70
C VAL A 294 -25.01 -25.38 -19.38
N THR A 295 -24.52 -26.62 -19.35
CA THR A 295 -24.52 -27.47 -18.16
C THR A 295 -23.12 -28.03 -17.87
N GLY A 296 -22.95 -28.66 -16.70
CA GLY A 296 -21.73 -29.37 -16.34
C GLY A 296 -20.49 -28.47 -16.22
N LEU A 297 -19.35 -28.95 -16.73
CA LEU A 297 -18.04 -28.30 -16.56
C LEU A 297 -17.97 -26.92 -17.20
N ASP A 298 -18.63 -26.69 -18.33
CA ASP A 298 -18.55 -25.40 -19.01
C ASP A 298 -19.32 -24.31 -18.27
N GLN A 299 -20.42 -24.67 -17.61
CA GLN A 299 -21.14 -23.75 -16.73
C GLN A 299 -20.30 -23.40 -15.50
N TRP A 300 -19.60 -24.39 -14.92
CA TRP A 300 -18.70 -24.18 -13.79
C TRP A 300 -17.52 -23.27 -14.14
N LYS A 301 -16.92 -23.43 -15.33
CA LYS A 301 -15.85 -22.53 -15.81
C LYS A 301 -16.36 -21.09 -15.91
N GLY A 302 -17.55 -20.88 -16.48
CA GLY A 302 -18.16 -19.55 -16.57
C GLY A 302 -18.43 -18.95 -15.19
N LYS A 303 -19.01 -19.71 -14.27
CA LYS A 303 -19.26 -19.25 -12.89
C LYS A 303 -17.97 -18.93 -12.14
N ALA A 304 -16.93 -19.74 -12.30
CA ALA A 304 -15.61 -19.48 -11.72
C ALA A 304 -14.99 -18.19 -12.27
N TRP A 305 -15.11 -17.95 -13.59
CA TRP A 305 -14.70 -16.70 -14.21
C TRP A 305 -15.40 -15.48 -13.59
N ILE A 306 -16.73 -15.49 -13.54
CA ILE A 306 -17.52 -14.41 -12.93
C ILE A 306 -17.13 -14.19 -11.46
N PHE A 307 -17.00 -15.27 -10.69
CA PHE A 307 -16.57 -15.19 -9.29
C PHE A 307 -15.20 -14.52 -9.14
N LEU A 308 -14.22 -14.89 -9.95
CA LEU A 308 -12.87 -14.31 -9.90
C LEU A 308 -12.88 -12.82 -10.25
N VAL A 309 -13.67 -12.41 -11.25
CA VAL A 309 -13.83 -11.00 -11.62
C VAL A 309 -14.47 -10.22 -10.48
N GLN A 310 -15.60 -10.69 -9.93
CA GLN A 310 -16.28 -10.03 -8.81
C GLN A 310 -15.40 -9.97 -7.55
N ALA A 311 -14.68 -11.05 -7.23
CA ALA A 311 -13.74 -11.07 -6.12
C ALA A 311 -12.62 -10.03 -6.33
N SER A 312 -12.11 -9.92 -7.55
CA SER A 312 -11.09 -8.94 -7.92
C SER A 312 -11.59 -7.50 -7.74
N GLU A 313 -12.80 -7.18 -8.21
CA GLU A 313 -13.40 -5.84 -8.03
C GLU A 313 -13.61 -5.50 -6.56
N ASN A 314 -14.22 -6.42 -5.80
CA ASN A 314 -14.57 -6.18 -4.40
C ASN A 314 -13.34 -6.04 -3.52
N ILE A 315 -12.35 -6.92 -3.68
CA ILE A 315 -11.10 -6.86 -2.92
C ILE A 315 -10.33 -5.61 -3.30
N THR A 316 -10.17 -5.31 -4.58
CA THR A 316 -9.44 -4.10 -5.02
C THR A 316 -10.11 -2.83 -4.49
N SER A 317 -11.43 -2.74 -4.58
CA SER A 317 -12.19 -1.60 -4.04
C SER A 317 -12.01 -1.46 -2.53
N GLY A 318 -12.10 -2.56 -1.78
CA GLY A 318 -11.84 -2.58 -0.34
C GLY A 318 -10.41 -2.15 0.01
N LEU A 319 -9.42 -2.60 -0.76
CA LEU A 319 -8.01 -2.19 -0.59
C LEU A 319 -7.82 -0.70 -0.88
N VAL A 320 -8.42 -0.16 -1.95
CA VAL A 320 -8.35 1.27 -2.30
C VAL A 320 -8.98 2.12 -1.19
N VAL A 321 -10.17 1.75 -0.70
CA VAL A 321 -10.82 2.46 0.42
C VAL A 321 -9.95 2.38 1.69
N GLY A 322 -9.43 1.19 2.02
CA GLY A 322 -8.55 1.01 3.18
C GLY A 322 -7.27 1.85 3.08
N LEU A 323 -6.64 1.91 1.91
CA LEU A 323 -5.49 2.77 1.64
C LEU A 323 -5.84 4.24 1.73
N ALA A 324 -7.00 4.67 1.24
CA ALA A 324 -7.46 6.06 1.34
C ALA A 324 -7.68 6.47 2.80
N VAL A 325 -8.28 5.60 3.61
CA VAL A 325 -8.46 5.84 5.06
C VAL A 325 -7.11 5.94 5.77
N ILE A 326 -6.22 4.97 5.56
CA ILE A 326 -4.89 4.97 6.19
C ILE A 326 -4.05 6.16 5.71
N GLY A 327 -4.07 6.47 4.42
CA GLY A 327 -3.42 7.65 3.86
C GLY A 327 -3.92 8.94 4.49
N SER A 328 -5.24 9.08 4.65
CA SER A 328 -5.87 10.23 5.33
C SER A 328 -5.45 10.32 6.80
N LEU A 329 -5.36 9.19 7.51
CA LEU A 329 -4.87 9.15 8.89
C LEU A 329 -3.39 9.52 9.01
N VAL A 330 -2.55 9.07 8.07
CA VAL A 330 -1.13 9.44 8.01
C VAL A 330 -0.98 10.94 7.76
N ILE A 331 -1.73 11.51 6.81
CA ILE A 331 -1.75 12.96 6.56
C ILE A 331 -2.29 13.72 7.78
N GLY A 332 -3.35 13.24 8.42
CA GLY A 332 -3.90 13.85 9.63
C GLY A 332 -2.91 13.86 10.80
N ARG A 333 -2.25 12.71 11.06
CA ARG A 333 -1.16 12.60 12.05
C ARG A 333 -0.03 13.56 11.72
N PHE A 334 0.29 13.70 10.45
CA PHE A 334 1.36 14.57 9.99
C PHE A 334 1.06 16.05 10.26
N VAL A 335 -0.15 16.51 9.92
CA VAL A 335 -0.61 17.86 10.24
C VAL A 335 -0.59 18.08 11.75
N LEU A 336 -1.10 17.11 12.52
CA LEU A 336 -1.07 17.16 13.98
C LEU A 336 0.36 17.27 14.52
N MET A 337 1.29 16.49 13.98
CA MET A 337 2.70 16.51 14.35
C MET A 337 3.30 17.91 14.14
N LEU A 338 3.12 18.52 12.97
CA LEU A 338 3.63 19.86 12.67
C LEU A 338 3.06 20.93 13.61
N LEU A 339 1.75 20.90 13.85
CA LEU A 339 1.07 21.86 14.72
C LEU A 339 1.53 21.72 16.18
N LEU A 340 1.57 20.48 16.70
CA LEU A 340 1.94 20.22 18.09
C LEU A 340 3.45 20.40 18.33
N SER A 341 4.31 20.11 17.34
CA SER A 341 5.73 20.44 17.45
C SER A 341 5.97 21.94 17.47
N ALA A 342 5.20 22.72 16.69
CA ALA A 342 5.27 24.18 16.75
C ALA A 342 4.80 24.70 18.11
N ALA A 343 3.71 24.15 18.66
CA ALA A 343 3.21 24.49 19.99
C ALA A 343 4.24 24.14 21.09
N HIS A 344 4.88 22.98 21.00
CA HIS A 344 5.98 22.59 21.90
C HIS A 344 7.14 23.58 21.83
N ALA A 345 7.66 23.86 20.63
CA ALA A 345 8.78 24.78 20.44
C ALA A 345 8.44 26.19 20.98
N ARG A 346 7.23 26.71 20.72
CA ARG A 346 6.77 27.99 21.27
C ARG A 346 6.67 27.97 22.79
N ARG A 347 6.21 26.87 23.38
CA ARG A 347 6.07 26.73 24.84
C ARG A 347 7.42 26.72 25.53
N VAL A 348 8.35 25.87 25.09
CA VAL A 348 9.64 25.66 25.73
C VAL A 348 10.59 26.84 25.50
N ARG A 349 10.47 27.53 24.37
CA ARG A 349 11.29 28.71 24.02
C ARG A 349 10.68 30.04 24.48
N ARG A 350 9.52 30.02 25.15
CA ARG A 350 8.89 31.24 25.68
C ARG A 350 9.76 31.84 26.78
N LYS A 351 10.00 33.16 26.73
CA LYS A 351 10.68 33.88 27.82
C LYS A 351 9.94 33.62 29.14
N GLY A 352 10.65 33.09 30.14
CA GLY A 352 10.12 32.75 31.45
C GLY A 352 9.64 31.31 31.64
N PHE A 353 9.75 30.43 30.63
CA PHE A 353 9.49 29.01 30.82
C PHE A 353 10.49 28.40 31.82
N ARG A 354 9.98 27.71 32.85
CA ARG A 354 10.79 27.00 33.86
C ARG A 354 10.07 25.71 34.26
N TRP A 355 10.85 24.63 34.44
CA TRP A 355 10.32 23.35 34.91
C TRP A 355 10.08 23.30 36.42
N GLY A 356 10.72 24.20 37.17
CA GLY A 356 10.70 24.23 38.62
C GLY A 356 11.99 24.89 39.14
N PRO A 357 12.34 24.67 40.41
CA PRO A 357 13.65 25.05 40.95
C PRO A 357 14.81 24.45 40.14
N PRO A 358 15.98 25.11 40.08
CA PRO A 358 17.19 24.50 39.55
C PRO A 358 17.53 23.21 40.31
N ILE A 359 17.86 22.15 39.58
CA ILE A 359 18.40 20.92 40.18
C ILE A 359 19.92 21.05 40.15
N THR A 360 20.56 21.03 41.32
CA THR A 360 22.02 21.20 41.46
C THR A 360 22.67 20.01 42.16
N GLU A 361 21.87 19.12 42.73
CA GLU A 361 22.31 17.91 43.39
C GLU A 361 23.01 16.97 42.40
N PRO A 362 24.05 16.24 42.84
CA PRO A 362 24.72 15.28 41.97
C PRO A 362 23.78 14.15 41.54
N VAL A 363 24.06 13.56 40.37
CA VAL A 363 23.28 12.46 39.79
C VAL A 363 24.15 11.27 39.44
N SER A 364 23.58 10.07 39.38
CA SER A 364 24.31 8.85 38.96
C SER A 364 24.08 8.58 37.48
N VAL A 365 25.15 8.52 36.69
CA VAL A 365 25.13 8.18 35.26
C VAL A 365 25.52 6.70 35.11
N LEU A 366 24.61 5.91 34.52
CA LEU A 366 24.80 4.48 34.26
C LEU A 366 25.19 4.26 32.81
N VAL A 367 26.31 3.57 32.59
CA VAL A 367 26.84 3.24 31.27
C VAL A 367 26.98 1.71 31.17
N PRO A 368 25.96 0.98 30.68
CA PRO A 368 26.10 -0.44 30.41
C PRO A 368 27.03 -0.64 29.20
N ALA A 369 28.02 -1.51 29.35
CA ALA A 369 29.04 -1.75 28.34
C ALA A 369 29.22 -3.26 28.11
N TYR A 370 29.24 -3.66 26.84
CA TYR A 370 29.58 -5.03 26.44
C TYR A 370 30.37 -5.04 25.13
N ASN A 371 31.67 -5.29 25.22
CA ASN A 371 32.62 -5.24 24.11
C ASN A 371 32.62 -3.88 23.36
N GLU A 372 32.92 -2.81 24.10
CA GLU A 372 32.93 -1.43 23.64
C GLU A 372 34.31 -0.78 23.74
N ALA A 373 35.38 -1.58 23.70
CA ALA A 373 36.76 -1.09 23.87
C ALA A 373 37.14 0.05 22.91
N LYS A 374 36.50 0.15 21.74
CA LYS A 374 36.76 1.19 20.75
C LYS A 374 36.12 2.56 21.04
N CYS A 375 35.07 2.62 21.84
CA CYS A 375 34.28 3.83 22.05
C CYS A 375 34.14 4.23 23.52
N ILE A 376 34.29 3.28 24.46
CA ILE A 376 34.03 3.51 25.89
C ILE A 376 34.87 4.65 26.49
N GLU A 377 36.11 4.84 26.01
CA GLU A 377 36.97 5.92 26.47
C GLU A 377 36.39 7.30 26.10
N ASN A 378 35.93 7.47 24.85
CA ASN A 378 35.29 8.71 24.40
C ASN A 378 34.02 8.99 25.19
N THR A 379 33.23 7.94 25.46
CA THR A 379 32.03 8.00 26.28
C THR A 379 32.33 8.54 27.68
N VAL A 380 33.29 7.94 28.39
CA VAL A 380 33.69 8.36 29.75
C VAL A 380 34.28 9.77 29.74
N ARG A 381 35.14 10.10 28.78
CA ARG A 381 35.72 11.45 28.63
C ARG A 381 34.63 12.51 28.41
N SER A 382 33.58 12.20 27.66
CA SER A 382 32.46 13.12 27.45
C SER A 382 31.67 13.40 28.73
N LEU A 383 31.51 12.38 29.59
CA LEU A 383 30.87 12.54 30.88
C LEU A 383 31.74 13.35 31.85
N MET A 384 33.06 13.16 31.82
CA MET A 384 33.99 13.98 32.62
C MET A 384 33.92 15.47 32.29
N ALA A 385 33.53 15.82 31.07
CA ALA A 385 33.34 17.21 30.64
C ALA A 385 31.96 17.79 31.02
N SER A 386 31.16 17.07 31.82
CA SER A 386 29.81 17.53 32.18
C SER A 386 29.82 18.81 33.01
N GLU A 387 28.90 19.72 32.68
CA GLU A 387 28.65 20.96 33.43
C GLU A 387 27.80 20.73 34.71
N HIS A 388 27.37 19.49 34.97
CA HIS A 388 26.59 19.10 36.14
C HIS A 388 27.39 18.11 37.01
N PRO A 389 27.30 18.15 38.35
CA PRO A 389 27.98 17.18 39.20
C PRO A 389 27.43 15.76 38.98
N ILE A 390 28.32 14.80 38.69
CA ILE A 390 27.95 13.41 38.39
C ILE A 390 28.82 12.37 39.08
N GLU A 391 28.21 11.23 39.40
CA GLU A 391 28.86 9.96 39.65
C GLU A 391 28.71 9.09 38.39
N ILE A 392 29.80 8.50 37.89
CA ILE A 392 29.76 7.64 36.70
C ILE A 392 29.90 6.18 37.14
N ILE A 393 28.94 5.34 36.77
CA ILE A 393 28.95 3.90 37.02
C ILE A 393 28.96 3.19 35.66
N VAL A 394 30.10 2.62 35.30
CA VAL A 394 30.24 1.79 34.09
C VAL A 394 29.96 0.34 34.49
N ILE A 395 28.96 -0.27 33.85
CA ILE A 395 28.56 -1.66 34.12
C ILE A 395 29.10 -2.54 32.99
N ASP A 396 30.19 -3.25 33.26
CA ASP A 396 30.77 -4.21 32.33
C ASP A 396 29.99 -5.54 32.38
N ASP A 397 29.20 -5.81 31.34
CA ASP A 397 28.34 -7.00 31.20
C ASP A 397 29.12 -8.19 30.62
N GLY A 398 30.31 -8.45 31.16
CA GLY A 398 31.17 -9.57 30.80
C GLY A 398 31.94 -9.37 29.50
N SER A 399 32.54 -8.19 29.30
CA SER A 399 33.30 -7.90 28.06
C SER A 399 34.57 -8.75 27.95
N THR A 400 34.90 -9.14 26.71
CA THR A 400 36.09 -9.94 26.38
C THR A 400 37.20 -9.14 25.72
N ASP A 401 36.91 -7.92 25.28
CA ASP A 401 37.82 -7.07 24.49
C ASP A 401 38.65 -6.08 25.33
N GLY A 402 38.55 -6.15 26.66
CA GLY A 402 39.26 -5.25 27.57
C GLY A 402 38.54 -3.95 27.92
N THR A 403 37.27 -3.77 27.55
CA THR A 403 36.44 -2.60 27.90
C THR A 403 36.61 -2.14 29.36
N ALA A 404 36.42 -3.02 30.35
CA ALA A 404 36.59 -2.67 31.77
C ALA A 404 38.00 -2.19 32.12
N ARG A 405 39.04 -2.81 31.55
CA ARG A 405 40.45 -2.45 31.80
C ARG A 405 40.77 -1.05 31.29
N ILE A 406 40.18 -0.64 30.16
CA ILE A 406 40.35 0.70 29.61
C ILE A 406 39.81 1.75 30.59
N VAL A 407 38.60 1.55 31.10
CA VAL A 407 37.98 2.49 32.05
C VAL A 407 38.74 2.54 33.38
N GLU A 408 39.12 1.40 33.93
CA GLU A 408 39.93 1.34 35.16
C GLU A 408 41.28 2.02 35.01
N ALA A 409 41.94 1.86 33.85
CA ALA A 409 43.23 2.49 33.56
C ALA A 409 43.15 4.02 33.47
N MET A 410 41.96 4.61 33.27
CA MET A 410 41.80 6.07 33.27
C MET A 410 42.02 6.70 34.65
N GLY A 411 41.88 5.94 35.74
CA GLY A 411 42.19 6.40 37.11
C GLY A 411 41.36 7.59 37.60
N VAL A 412 40.11 7.73 37.14
CA VAL A 412 39.27 8.90 37.41
C VAL A 412 38.48 8.71 38.71
N PRO A 413 38.54 9.64 39.69
CA PRO A 413 37.97 9.42 41.03
C PRO A 413 36.44 9.28 41.07
N ASN A 414 35.72 9.86 40.10
CA ASN A 414 34.25 9.82 40.05
C ASN A 414 33.71 8.72 39.13
N VAL A 415 34.56 7.78 38.69
CA VAL A 415 34.20 6.67 37.80
C VAL A 415 34.38 5.35 38.53
N ARG A 416 33.31 4.55 38.59
CA ARG A 416 33.31 3.21 39.19
C ARG A 416 32.92 2.16 38.15
N VAL A 417 33.70 1.09 38.07
CA VAL A 417 33.39 -0.06 37.21
C VAL A 417 32.73 -1.16 38.05
N VAL A 418 31.56 -1.61 37.60
CA VAL A 418 30.84 -2.76 38.18
C VAL A 418 30.84 -3.88 37.14
N ARG A 419 31.47 -5.00 37.46
CA ARG A 419 31.57 -6.15 36.55
C ARG A 419 30.51 -7.20 36.87
N GLN A 420 29.93 -7.81 35.84
CA GLN A 420 29.02 -8.95 35.95
C GLN A 420 29.23 -9.95 34.81
N LEU A 421 28.62 -11.14 34.91
CA LEU A 421 28.51 -12.06 33.79
C LEU A 421 27.47 -11.53 32.79
N ASN A 422 27.68 -11.79 31.49
CA ASN A 422 26.78 -11.33 30.45
C ASN A 422 25.36 -11.82 30.69
N ALA A 423 24.47 -10.88 31.03
CA ALA A 423 23.05 -11.11 31.27
C ALA A 423 22.17 -10.18 30.42
N GLY A 424 22.78 -9.31 29.60
CA GLY A 424 22.09 -8.38 28.74
C GLY A 424 21.91 -6.99 29.36
N LYS A 425 21.59 -6.03 28.50
CA LYS A 425 21.49 -4.61 28.86
C LYS A 425 20.51 -4.32 30.01
N PRO A 426 19.29 -4.90 30.07
CA PRO A 426 18.38 -4.63 31.20
C PRO A 426 18.96 -5.08 32.54
N ALA A 427 19.58 -6.26 32.60
CA ALA A 427 20.25 -6.78 33.80
C ALA A 427 21.41 -5.87 34.24
N ALA A 428 22.23 -5.42 33.28
CA ALA A 428 23.32 -4.47 33.54
C ALA A 428 22.81 -3.12 34.08
N LEU A 429 21.73 -2.58 33.51
CA LEU A 429 21.11 -1.35 33.99
C LEU A 429 20.51 -1.51 35.40
N ASN A 430 19.86 -2.64 35.70
CA ASN A 430 19.37 -2.95 37.05
C ASN A 430 20.51 -3.07 38.06
N ARG A 431 21.64 -3.67 37.67
CA ARG A 431 22.85 -3.71 38.51
C ARG A 431 23.41 -2.31 38.75
N GLY A 432 23.42 -1.46 37.73
CA GLY A 432 23.78 -0.04 37.86
C GLY A 432 22.85 0.70 38.82
N LEU A 433 21.53 0.53 38.69
CA LEU A 433 20.52 1.15 39.55
C LEU A 433 20.66 0.74 41.02
N ALA A 434 21.05 -0.52 41.29
CA ALA A 434 21.33 -1.00 42.63
C ALA A 434 22.58 -0.35 43.25
N ASN A 435 23.54 0.07 42.42
CA ASN A 435 24.78 0.72 42.86
C ASN A 435 24.72 2.26 42.83
N ALA A 436 23.70 2.85 42.22
CA ALA A 436 23.52 4.30 42.15
C ALA A 436 23.38 4.94 43.53
N SER A 437 24.06 6.06 43.75
CA SER A 437 24.06 6.78 45.04
C SER A 437 22.99 7.88 45.11
N HIS A 438 22.47 8.34 43.95
CA HIS A 438 21.61 9.53 43.87
C HIS A 438 20.14 9.20 43.49
N ASP A 439 19.21 10.14 43.72
CA ASP A 439 17.78 9.98 43.39
C ASP A 439 17.50 10.09 41.88
N ILE A 440 18.30 10.86 41.14
CA ILE A 440 18.17 10.95 39.68
C ILE A 440 19.24 10.09 39.03
N VAL A 441 18.79 9.25 38.10
CA VAL A 441 19.62 8.30 37.37
C VAL A 441 19.58 8.65 35.88
N VAL A 442 20.73 8.89 35.30
CA VAL A 442 20.89 9.11 33.85
C VAL A 442 21.37 7.80 33.23
N MET A 443 20.75 7.38 32.13
CA MET A 443 21.15 6.20 31.38
C MET A 443 21.67 6.62 30.00
N MET A 444 22.77 6.00 29.61
CA MET A 444 23.50 6.31 28.38
C MET A 444 24.11 5.04 27.81
N ASP A 445 24.07 4.83 26.49
CA ASP A 445 24.76 3.70 25.85
C ASP A 445 26.28 3.95 25.84
N GLY A 446 27.11 2.90 26.00
CA GLY A 446 28.56 3.08 26.10
C GLY A 446 29.29 3.38 24.79
N ASP A 447 28.55 3.55 23.68
CA ASP A 447 29.00 4.10 22.40
C ASP A 447 28.51 5.54 22.12
N THR A 448 27.89 6.17 23.12
CA THR A 448 27.31 7.51 22.99
C THR A 448 28.26 8.55 23.55
N VAL A 449 28.11 9.80 23.10
CA VAL A 449 28.89 10.94 23.55
C VAL A 449 27.96 12.08 23.92
N PHE A 450 28.05 12.59 25.15
CA PHE A 450 27.23 13.72 25.61
C PHE A 450 27.91 15.06 25.31
N GLU A 451 27.11 16.08 25.01
CA GLU A 451 27.58 17.46 25.08
C GLU A 451 27.74 17.86 26.57
N PRO A 452 28.65 18.80 26.90
CA PRO A 452 28.89 19.21 28.29
C PRO A 452 27.62 19.58 29.07
N ALA A 453 26.67 20.25 28.41
CA ALA A 453 25.39 20.67 28.98
C ALA A 453 24.34 19.56 29.12
N THR A 454 24.52 18.39 28.49
CA THR A 454 23.44 17.40 28.31
C THR A 454 22.86 16.89 29.62
N VAL A 455 23.70 16.59 30.61
CA VAL A 455 23.22 16.12 31.91
C VAL A 455 22.40 17.20 32.62
N ARG A 456 22.87 18.46 32.63
CA ARG A 456 22.12 19.60 33.20
C ARG A 456 20.73 19.72 32.56
N GLU A 457 20.66 19.65 31.23
CA GLU A 457 19.39 19.74 30.50
C GLU A 457 18.46 18.54 30.75
N LEU A 458 19.01 17.34 30.98
CA LEU A 458 18.25 16.14 31.33
C LEU A 458 17.66 16.19 32.74
N VAL A 459 18.38 16.76 33.70
CA VAL A 459 17.97 16.74 35.11
C VAL A 459 17.03 17.88 35.47
N GLN A 460 17.12 19.01 34.77
CA GLN A 460 16.31 20.20 35.07
C GLN A 460 14.78 19.97 35.07
N PRO A 461 14.19 19.11 34.20
CA PRO A 461 12.75 18.83 34.25
C PRO A 461 12.25 18.16 35.54
N PHE A 462 13.13 17.54 36.33
CA PHE A 462 12.75 16.93 37.62
C PHE A 462 12.43 17.96 38.72
N GLY A 463 12.66 19.25 38.46
CA GLY A 463 12.12 20.34 39.30
C GLY A 463 10.58 20.31 39.40
N ASP A 464 9.88 19.67 38.46
CA ASP A 464 8.48 19.27 38.63
C ASP A 464 8.44 17.86 39.26
N PRO A 465 7.92 17.71 40.49
CA PRO A 465 7.91 16.42 41.19
C PRO A 465 7.06 15.35 40.49
N ARG A 466 6.20 15.73 39.54
CA ARG A 466 5.38 14.79 38.74
C ARG A 466 6.16 14.15 37.59
N VAL A 467 7.34 14.67 37.25
CA VAL A 467 8.20 14.11 36.21
C VAL A 467 8.92 12.90 36.77
N GLY A 468 8.67 11.74 36.17
CA GLY A 468 9.33 10.48 36.50
C GLY A 468 10.45 10.13 35.53
N ALA A 469 10.41 10.66 34.29
CA ALA A 469 11.47 10.47 33.32
C ALA A 469 11.53 11.56 32.25
N VAL A 470 12.72 11.69 31.66
CA VAL A 470 13.07 12.70 30.65
C VAL A 470 13.76 12.01 29.48
N ALA A 471 13.24 12.23 28.28
CA ALA A 471 13.88 11.84 27.03
C ALA A 471 14.76 12.97 26.50
N GLY A 472 16.02 12.66 26.19
CA GLY A 472 16.91 13.57 25.48
C GLY A 472 16.81 13.46 23.96
N ASN A 473 17.67 14.22 23.30
CA ASN A 473 17.76 14.36 21.86
C ASN A 473 18.96 13.55 21.32
N ALA A 474 18.68 12.33 20.85
CA ALA A 474 19.69 11.50 20.20
C ALA A 474 20.01 12.01 18.78
N LYS A 475 21.30 12.11 18.46
CA LYS A 475 21.86 12.59 17.19
C LYS A 475 22.81 11.55 16.62
N VAL A 476 22.82 11.43 15.29
CA VAL A 476 23.77 10.57 14.57
C VAL A 476 25.12 11.28 14.45
N GLY A 477 26.20 10.63 14.90
CA GLY A 477 27.56 11.16 14.81
C GLY A 477 28.23 10.94 13.44
N ASN A 478 28.12 9.72 12.89
CA ASN A 478 28.74 9.31 11.62
C ASN A 478 27.79 9.51 10.43
N ARG A 479 27.76 10.73 9.87
CA ARG A 479 26.80 11.14 8.83
C ARG A 479 27.33 11.04 7.39
N ASP A 480 28.61 10.69 7.22
CA ASP A 480 29.30 10.74 5.93
C ASP A 480 28.95 9.57 4.99
N THR A 481 28.28 8.55 5.51
CA THR A 481 27.78 7.43 4.71
C THR A 481 26.32 7.66 4.29
N LEU A 482 25.88 7.00 3.20
CA LEU A 482 24.48 7.09 2.76
C LEU A 482 23.50 6.57 3.83
N ILE A 483 23.86 5.49 4.53
CA ILE A 483 23.06 4.94 5.64
C ILE A 483 23.03 5.94 6.81
N GLY A 484 24.17 6.54 7.15
CA GLY A 484 24.26 7.58 8.18
C GLY A 484 23.41 8.81 7.85
N ALA A 485 23.41 9.27 6.59
CA ALA A 485 22.57 10.36 6.12
C ALA A 485 21.07 10.04 6.22
N TRP A 486 20.65 8.84 5.79
CA TRP A 486 19.25 8.41 5.92
C TRP A 486 18.80 8.26 7.37
N GLN A 487 19.66 7.71 8.23
CA GLN A 487 19.37 7.67 9.67
C GLN A 487 19.32 9.06 10.29
N HIS A 488 20.17 9.99 9.85
CA HIS A 488 20.11 11.37 10.31
C HIS A 488 18.76 12.02 9.97
N ILE A 489 18.29 11.88 8.72
CA ILE A 489 16.94 12.35 8.31
C ILE A 489 15.87 11.73 9.21
N GLU A 490 15.92 10.43 9.41
CA GLU A 490 14.94 9.71 10.24
C GLU A 490 14.98 10.14 11.71
N TYR A 491 16.15 10.37 12.30
CA TYR A 491 16.26 10.80 13.70
C TYR A 491 15.65 12.19 13.89
N VAL A 492 15.93 13.11 12.96
CA VAL A 492 15.42 14.48 13.02
C VAL A 492 13.91 14.53 12.71
N MET A 493 13.48 13.93 11.60
CA MET A 493 12.09 13.96 11.14
C MET A 493 11.20 12.95 11.87
N GLY A 494 11.67 11.72 12.07
CA GLY A 494 10.88 10.60 12.57
C GLY A 494 10.92 10.41 14.08
N PHE A 495 11.98 10.85 14.77
CA PHE A 495 12.05 10.73 16.24
C PHE A 495 11.89 12.07 16.95
N ASN A 496 12.71 13.07 16.63
CA ASN A 496 12.71 14.33 17.39
C ASN A 496 11.42 15.14 17.18
N LEU A 497 10.91 15.17 15.95
CA LEU A 497 9.65 15.83 15.67
C LEU A 497 8.47 15.13 16.36
N ASP A 498 8.42 13.80 16.28
CA ASP A 498 7.43 12.95 16.96
C ASP A 498 7.46 13.16 18.48
N ARG A 499 8.66 13.23 19.10
CA ARG A 499 8.80 13.45 20.55
C ARG A 499 8.17 14.75 21.01
N ARG A 500 8.29 15.83 20.23
CA ARG A 500 7.64 17.12 20.56
C ARG A 500 6.12 16.99 20.56
N MET A 501 5.55 16.29 19.57
CA MET A 501 4.12 15.98 19.53
C MET A 501 3.70 15.16 20.75
N TYR A 502 4.41 14.07 21.04
CA TYR A 502 4.08 13.17 22.15
C TYR A 502 4.25 13.81 23.53
N ASP A 503 5.19 14.75 23.72
CA ASP A 503 5.32 15.51 24.97
C ASP A 503 4.09 16.40 25.22
N ILE A 504 3.57 17.07 24.18
CA ILE A 504 2.32 17.86 24.28
C ILE A 504 1.11 16.96 24.55
N LEU A 505 1.03 15.82 23.85
CA LEU A 505 -0.03 14.83 24.07
C LEU A 505 0.13 14.10 25.42
N ARG A 506 1.30 14.18 26.06
CA ARG A 506 1.69 13.48 27.29
C ARG A 506 1.57 11.96 27.17
N CYS A 507 2.06 11.42 26.06
CA CYS A 507 2.04 9.99 25.78
C CYS A 507 3.29 9.52 25.03
N MET A 508 4.47 9.95 25.51
CA MET A 508 5.76 9.55 24.96
C MET A 508 5.88 8.02 24.92
N PRO A 509 6.08 7.40 23.75
CA PRO A 509 6.12 5.94 23.68
C PRO A 509 7.47 5.35 24.07
N THR A 510 8.56 6.09 23.82
CA THR A 510 9.92 5.60 23.98
C THR A 510 10.88 6.72 24.37
N ILE A 511 11.59 6.54 25.47
CA ILE A 511 12.80 7.27 25.83
C ILE A 511 13.96 6.56 25.14
N PRO A 512 14.84 7.23 24.37
CA PRO A 512 15.96 6.55 23.72
C PRO A 512 16.95 6.03 24.76
N GLY A 513 17.35 4.76 24.65
CA GLY A 513 18.35 4.15 25.55
C GLY A 513 19.70 4.89 25.60
N ALA A 514 20.04 5.63 24.54
CA ALA A 514 21.26 6.42 24.46
C ALA A 514 21.24 7.72 25.30
N VAL A 515 20.05 8.26 25.63
CA VAL A 515 19.92 9.54 26.35
C VAL A 515 18.58 9.63 27.08
N GLY A 516 18.56 9.15 28.32
CA GLY A 516 17.40 9.20 29.18
C GLY A 516 17.77 9.50 30.63
N ALA A 517 16.88 10.17 31.36
CA ALA A 517 17.01 10.35 32.79
C ALA A 517 15.73 9.93 33.50
N PHE A 518 15.87 9.40 34.70
CA PHE A 518 14.80 8.76 35.45
C PHE A 518 14.90 9.11 36.93
N ARG A 519 13.75 9.28 37.57
CA ARG A 519 13.69 9.29 39.04
C ARG A 519 13.86 7.85 39.52
N ARG A 520 14.80 7.61 40.45
CA ARG A 520 15.11 6.28 40.99
C ARG A 520 13.88 5.66 41.64
N SER A 521 13.14 6.43 42.44
CA SER A 521 11.89 5.97 43.06
C SER A 521 10.84 5.57 42.01
N ALA A 522 10.78 6.25 40.86
CA ALA A 522 9.89 5.88 39.77
C ALA A 522 10.28 4.52 39.16
N LEU A 523 11.57 4.30 38.88
CA LEU A 523 12.08 3.02 38.38
C LEU A 523 11.85 1.89 39.39
N GLN A 524 12.12 2.11 40.68
CA GLN A 524 11.90 1.11 41.72
C GLN A 524 10.44 0.70 41.83
N ARG A 525 9.51 1.65 41.71
CA ARG A 525 8.07 1.39 41.80
C ARG A 525 7.54 0.51 40.66
N ILE A 526 8.14 0.60 39.48
CA ILE A 526 7.79 -0.24 38.32
C ILE A 526 8.61 -1.53 38.22
N GLY A 527 9.53 -1.78 39.16
CA GLY A 527 10.36 -3.00 39.19
C GLY A 527 11.66 -2.93 38.39
N GLY A 528 12.11 -1.73 37.98
CA GLY A 528 13.35 -1.53 37.22
C GLY A 528 13.20 -1.77 35.72
N MET A 529 14.30 -2.17 35.07
CA MET A 529 14.35 -2.48 33.63
C MET A 529 13.90 -3.91 33.39
N SER A 530 12.86 -4.07 32.56
CA SER A 530 12.29 -5.37 32.19
C SER A 530 13.17 -6.14 31.20
N GLU A 531 13.26 -7.46 31.38
CA GLU A 531 13.91 -8.41 30.46
C GLU A 531 12.91 -9.08 29.49
N ASP A 532 11.61 -8.77 29.61
CA ASP A 532 10.55 -9.45 28.85
C ASP A 532 10.54 -9.08 27.36
N THR A 533 11.14 -7.94 26.99
CA THR A 533 11.08 -7.37 25.65
C THR A 533 12.48 -7.03 25.13
N LEU A 534 12.64 -7.03 23.80
CA LEU A 534 13.88 -6.62 23.15
C LEU A 534 14.09 -5.09 23.06
N ALA A 535 13.08 -4.32 23.45
CA ALA A 535 13.08 -2.86 23.47
C ALA A 535 12.76 -2.40 24.91
N GLU A 536 13.74 -2.58 25.79
CA GLU A 536 13.64 -2.30 27.22
C GLU A 536 13.27 -0.84 27.51
N ASP A 537 13.73 0.05 26.63
CA ASP A 537 13.54 1.48 26.69
C ASP A 537 12.09 1.90 26.40
N THR A 538 11.43 1.18 25.50
CA THR A 538 10.01 1.34 25.18
C THR A 538 9.14 0.74 26.29
N ASP A 539 9.47 -0.46 26.77
CA ASP A 539 8.77 -1.14 27.87
C ASP A 539 8.76 -0.28 29.15
N VAL A 540 9.94 0.19 29.60
CA VAL A 540 10.04 1.03 30.81
C VAL A 540 9.26 2.34 30.66
N THR A 541 9.27 2.94 29.46
CA THR A 541 8.52 4.19 29.20
C THR A 541 7.01 3.95 29.32
N MET A 542 6.50 2.85 28.75
CA MET A 542 5.10 2.47 28.87
C MET A 542 4.72 2.11 30.32
N ALA A 543 5.61 1.45 31.06
CA ALA A 543 5.41 1.13 32.47
C ALA A 543 5.28 2.39 33.33
N LEU A 544 6.18 3.37 33.15
CA LEU A 544 6.12 4.66 33.85
C LEU A 544 4.82 5.42 33.59
N HIS A 545 4.36 5.42 32.34
CA HIS A 545 3.08 6.02 31.99
C HIS A 545 1.89 5.32 32.65
N ARG A 546 1.91 3.98 32.73
CA ARG A 546 0.85 3.22 33.39
C ARG A 546 0.80 3.46 34.90
N ASP A 547 1.97 3.66 35.50
CA ASP A 547 2.16 3.99 36.90
C ASP A 547 1.89 5.47 37.22
N GLY A 548 1.60 6.28 36.21
CA GLY A 548 1.11 7.66 36.35
C GLY A 548 2.18 8.75 36.35
N TRP A 549 3.44 8.40 36.07
CA TRP A 549 4.50 9.39 35.92
C TRP A 549 4.35 10.19 34.62
N ARG A 550 4.79 11.45 34.68
CA ARG A 550 4.97 12.24 33.48
C ARG A 550 6.34 11.94 32.87
N VAL A 551 6.32 11.56 31.59
CA VAL A 551 7.51 11.47 30.74
C VAL A 551 7.54 12.71 29.85
N VAL A 552 8.67 13.42 29.82
CA VAL A 552 8.83 14.69 29.08
C VAL A 552 10.02 14.65 28.13
N TYR A 553 10.08 15.60 27.21
CA TYR A 553 11.17 15.74 26.24
C TYR A 553 12.03 16.98 26.53
N ALA A 554 13.34 16.80 26.59
CA ALA A 554 14.34 17.87 26.72
C ALA A 554 15.10 18.06 25.39
N GLU A 555 14.68 19.02 24.57
CA GLU A 555 15.21 19.17 23.20
C GLU A 555 16.69 19.59 23.13
N ASN A 556 17.20 20.22 24.20
CA ASN A 556 18.58 20.68 24.31
C ASN A 556 19.53 19.63 24.90
N ALA A 557 19.01 18.54 25.47
CA ALA A 557 19.82 17.46 26.02
C ALA A 557 20.35 16.55 24.90
N ARG A 558 21.47 16.90 24.28
CA ARG A 558 21.96 16.27 23.05
C ARG A 558 22.97 15.16 23.30
N ALA A 559 22.79 14.04 22.61
CA ALA A 559 23.70 12.91 22.70
C ALA A 559 24.01 12.35 21.31
N TRP A 560 25.28 12.12 21.02
CA TRP A 560 25.79 11.70 19.72
C TRP A 560 26.09 10.20 19.76
N THR A 561 25.42 9.42 18.91
CA THR A 561 25.54 7.95 18.85
C THR A 561 26.01 7.48 17.47
N GLU A 562 26.60 6.28 17.42
CA GLU A 562 27.11 5.66 16.20
C GLU A 562 25.97 4.90 15.46
N ALA A 563 25.63 5.38 14.27
CA ALA A 563 24.72 4.71 13.35
C ALA A 563 25.37 3.46 12.72
N PRO A 564 24.59 2.41 12.41
CA PRO A 564 25.04 1.29 11.59
C PRO A 564 25.70 1.72 10.27
N GLU A 565 26.85 1.15 9.96
CA GLU A 565 27.59 1.42 8.70
C GLU A 565 27.21 0.43 7.58
N THR A 566 26.64 -0.72 7.94
CA THR A 566 26.26 -1.77 6.98
C THR A 566 24.77 -2.08 7.01
N VAL A 567 24.25 -2.55 5.87
CA VAL A 567 22.84 -2.99 5.75
C VAL A 567 22.50 -4.10 6.74
N GLN A 568 23.43 -5.02 7.02
CA GLN A 568 23.20 -6.12 7.98
C GLN A 568 23.06 -5.63 9.42
N GLN A 569 23.89 -4.66 9.82
CA GLN A 569 23.78 -4.02 11.14
C GLN A 569 22.47 -3.23 11.24
N LEU A 570 22.12 -2.47 10.21
CA LEU A 570 20.86 -1.74 10.13
C LEU A 570 19.67 -2.70 10.23
N TRP A 571 19.68 -3.81 9.49
CA TRP A 571 18.64 -4.83 9.55
C TRP A 571 18.45 -5.36 10.97
N SER A 572 19.54 -5.75 11.62
CA SER A 572 19.52 -6.34 12.98
C SER A 572 18.97 -5.34 14.00
N GLN A 573 19.37 -4.07 13.91
CA GLN A 573 18.84 -2.99 14.74
C GLN A 573 17.33 -2.81 14.53
N ARG A 574 16.90 -2.67 13.27
CA ARG A 574 15.50 -2.35 12.93
C ARG A 574 14.56 -3.49 13.24
N TYR A 575 15.01 -4.71 13.04
CA TYR A 575 14.28 -5.91 13.40
C TYR A 575 14.07 -5.99 14.92
N ARG A 576 15.11 -5.71 15.71
CA ARG A 576 15.02 -5.65 17.17
C ARG A 576 14.04 -4.58 17.64
N TRP A 577 14.14 -3.36 17.08
CA TRP A 577 13.27 -2.24 17.46
C TRP A 577 11.81 -2.52 17.11
N SER A 578 11.55 -2.98 15.88
CA SER A 578 10.20 -3.26 15.40
C SER A 578 9.57 -4.38 16.22
N TYR A 579 10.28 -5.50 16.41
CA TYR A 579 9.75 -6.63 17.16
C TYR A 579 9.60 -6.30 18.65
N GLY A 580 10.60 -5.67 19.28
CA GLY A 580 10.54 -5.24 20.68
C GLY A 580 9.40 -4.26 20.94
N THR A 581 9.13 -3.33 20.01
CA THR A 581 7.98 -2.42 20.10
C THR A 581 6.65 -3.19 20.07
N MET A 582 6.51 -4.20 19.21
CA MET A 582 5.31 -5.06 19.18
C MET A 582 5.15 -5.84 20.50
N GLN A 583 6.24 -6.34 21.07
CA GLN A 583 6.22 -7.01 22.38
C GLN A 583 5.78 -6.06 23.49
N ALA A 584 6.28 -4.82 23.52
CA ALA A 584 5.88 -3.80 24.50
C ALA A 584 4.40 -3.43 24.33
N ILE A 585 3.93 -3.16 23.11
CA ILE A 585 2.49 -2.90 22.85
C ILE A 585 1.63 -4.05 23.39
N TRP A 586 2.03 -5.29 23.11
CA TRP A 586 1.29 -6.46 23.59
C TRP A 586 1.32 -6.58 25.12
N LYS A 587 2.47 -6.41 25.76
CA LYS A 587 2.62 -6.43 27.22
C LYS A 587 1.74 -5.37 27.89
N HIS A 588 1.67 -4.17 27.31
CA HIS A 588 0.94 -3.03 27.87
C HIS A 588 -0.49 -2.86 27.33
N ARG A 589 -1.02 -3.80 26.52
CA ARG A 589 -2.34 -3.71 25.86
C ARG A 589 -3.52 -3.42 26.79
N ARG A 590 -3.46 -3.84 28.06
CA ARG A 590 -4.50 -3.56 29.05
C ARG A 590 -4.65 -2.07 29.39
N ALA A 591 -3.64 -1.26 29.10
CA ALA A 591 -3.71 0.19 29.27
C ALA A 591 -4.89 0.85 28.51
N LEU A 592 -5.40 0.22 27.43
CA LEU A 592 -6.58 0.69 26.70
C LEU A 592 -7.84 0.76 27.58
N VAL A 593 -7.98 -0.17 28.51
CA VAL A 593 -9.17 -0.32 29.36
C VAL A 593 -8.95 0.10 30.80
N ASP A 594 -7.69 0.27 31.22
CA ASP A 594 -7.33 0.71 32.56
C ASP A 594 -8.00 2.07 32.89
N ARG A 595 -8.50 2.20 34.14
CA ARG A 595 -9.01 3.46 34.69
C ARG A 595 -7.89 4.09 35.54
N GLY A 596 -7.71 5.42 35.44
CA GLY A 596 -6.71 6.15 36.23
C GLY A 596 -5.57 6.77 35.40
N PRO A 597 -4.38 6.99 35.99
CA PRO A 597 -3.25 7.71 35.36
C PRO A 597 -2.76 7.10 34.03
N SER A 598 -2.88 5.78 33.90
CA SER A 598 -2.58 5.02 32.68
C SER A 598 -3.47 5.36 31.49
N GLY A 599 -4.69 5.86 31.74
CA GLY A 599 -5.75 5.99 30.74
C GLY A 599 -5.41 6.95 29.60
N ARG A 600 -4.57 7.97 29.83
CA ARG A 600 -4.19 8.92 28.77
C ARG A 600 -3.21 8.31 27.77
N PHE A 601 -2.14 7.66 28.25
CA PHE A 601 -1.24 6.91 27.37
C PHE A 601 -1.99 5.76 26.69
N GLY A 602 -2.80 5.02 27.45
CA GLY A 602 -3.59 3.91 26.94
C GLY A 602 -4.56 4.28 25.82
N ARG A 603 -5.31 5.39 25.93
CA ARG A 603 -6.35 5.77 24.96
C ARG A 603 -5.84 6.62 23.79
N VAL A 604 -4.67 7.24 23.92
CA VAL A 604 -4.10 8.11 22.88
C VAL A 604 -2.77 7.56 22.37
N GLY A 605 -1.80 7.38 23.26
CA GLY A 605 -0.45 6.93 22.91
C GLY A 605 -0.44 5.54 22.28
N LEU A 606 -1.06 4.55 22.94
CA LEU A 606 -1.00 3.17 22.47
C LEU A 606 -1.68 2.98 21.09
N PRO A 607 -2.88 3.54 20.81
CA PRO A 607 -3.46 3.52 19.46
C PRO A 607 -2.58 4.22 18.42
N LEU A 608 -1.98 5.37 18.73
CA LEU A 608 -1.09 6.07 17.80
C LEU A 608 0.13 5.22 17.45
N VAL A 609 0.78 4.61 18.45
CA VAL A 609 1.94 3.73 18.25
C VAL A 609 1.54 2.48 17.45
N SER A 610 0.45 1.81 17.83
CA SER A 610 -0.03 0.61 17.11
C SER A 610 -0.41 0.94 15.66
N LEU A 611 -1.10 2.06 15.42
CA LEU A 611 -1.51 2.43 14.08
C LEU A 611 -0.31 2.84 13.22
N PHE A 612 0.57 3.71 13.70
CA PHE A 612 1.59 4.34 12.86
C PHE A 612 2.96 3.66 12.87
N MET A 613 3.31 2.91 13.92
CA MET A 613 4.58 2.16 13.97
C MET A 613 4.41 0.69 13.55
N VAL A 614 3.17 0.15 13.56
CA VAL A 614 2.92 -1.27 13.33
C VAL A 614 1.98 -1.51 12.14
N LEU A 615 0.78 -0.93 12.12
CA LEU A 615 -0.22 -1.21 11.08
C LEU A 615 0.02 -0.46 9.76
N ALA A 616 0.20 0.86 9.78
CA ALA A 616 0.37 1.66 8.56
C ALA A 616 1.62 1.25 7.74
N PRO A 617 2.79 1.00 8.36
CA PRO A 617 3.97 0.53 7.62
C PRO A 617 3.78 -0.86 6.97
N LEU A 618 2.89 -1.71 7.50
CA LEU A 618 2.58 -3.03 6.92
C LEU A 618 1.79 -2.89 5.60
N LEU A 619 0.99 -1.83 5.48
CA LEU A 619 0.19 -1.55 4.28
C LEU A 619 0.95 -0.73 3.23
N ALA A 620 2.06 -0.11 3.61
CA ALA A 620 2.86 0.73 2.70
C ALA A 620 3.38 -0.01 1.43
N PRO A 621 3.78 -1.30 1.46
CA PRO A 621 4.14 -2.02 0.24
C PRO A 621 3.00 -2.09 -0.80
N LEU A 622 1.75 -2.09 -0.34
CA LEU A 622 0.58 -2.13 -1.21
C LEU A 622 0.49 -0.86 -2.06
N ILE A 623 0.82 0.31 -1.48
CA ILE A 623 0.88 1.59 -2.20
C ILE A 623 1.87 1.50 -3.36
N ASP A 624 3.03 0.87 -3.14
CA ASP A 624 4.06 0.72 -4.19
C ASP A 624 3.60 -0.26 -5.29
N VAL A 625 2.85 -1.31 -4.96
CA VAL A 625 2.22 -2.20 -5.96
C VAL A 625 1.20 -1.45 -6.81
N PHE A 626 0.30 -0.68 -6.20
CA PHE A 626 -0.67 0.14 -6.94
C PHE A 626 0.00 1.24 -7.76
N LEU A 627 1.09 1.83 -7.27
CA LEU A 627 1.90 2.80 -8.01
C LEU A 627 2.46 2.16 -9.27
N LEU A 628 3.11 0.99 -9.16
CA LEU A 628 3.67 0.29 -10.32
C LEU A 628 2.58 -0.14 -11.31
N TYR A 629 1.45 -0.64 -10.82
CA TYR A 629 0.29 -0.94 -11.66
C TYR A 629 -0.20 0.30 -12.40
N GLY A 630 -0.40 1.41 -11.70
CA GLY A 630 -0.87 2.67 -12.27
C GLY A 630 0.12 3.36 -13.21
N LEU A 631 1.41 3.06 -13.11
CA LEU A 631 2.44 3.53 -14.04
C LEU A 631 2.42 2.74 -15.36
N ILE A 632 2.20 1.43 -15.30
CA ILE A 632 2.27 0.53 -16.46
C ILE A 632 0.93 0.47 -17.20
N PHE A 633 -0.18 0.40 -16.47
CA PHE A 633 -1.52 0.13 -17.03
C PHE A 633 -2.52 1.26 -16.78
N GLY A 634 -2.27 2.12 -15.79
CA GLY A 634 -3.14 3.24 -15.44
C GLY A 634 -2.76 4.57 -16.09
N PRO A 635 -3.39 5.68 -15.67
CA PRO A 635 -3.04 7.02 -16.13
C PRO A 635 -1.68 7.46 -15.57
N THR A 636 -0.59 7.11 -16.26
CA THR A 636 0.81 7.32 -15.83
C THR A 636 1.06 8.74 -15.31
N GLU A 637 0.57 9.77 -16.01
CA GLU A 637 0.74 11.17 -15.62
C GLU A 637 0.14 11.47 -14.22
N LYS A 638 -1.11 11.05 -13.99
CA LYS A 638 -1.80 11.24 -12.69
C LYS A 638 -1.07 10.49 -11.57
N THR A 639 -0.60 9.28 -11.87
CA THR A 639 0.17 8.45 -10.94
C THR A 639 1.49 9.11 -10.53
N ILE A 640 2.24 9.67 -11.49
CA ILE A 640 3.49 10.40 -11.24
C ILE A 640 3.21 11.67 -10.42
N MET A 641 2.19 12.46 -10.79
CA MET A 641 1.83 13.68 -10.05
C MET A 641 1.47 13.38 -8.59
N ALA A 642 0.69 12.33 -8.33
CA ALA A 642 0.34 11.93 -6.97
C ALA A 642 1.59 11.55 -6.15
N TRP A 643 2.52 10.79 -6.75
CA TRP A 643 3.77 10.41 -6.10
C TRP A 643 4.67 11.62 -5.80
N LEU A 644 4.81 12.54 -6.76
CA LEU A 644 5.54 13.80 -6.56
C LEU A 644 4.90 14.67 -5.47
N GLY A 645 3.58 14.70 -5.38
CA GLY A 645 2.85 15.39 -4.32
C GLY A 645 3.17 14.84 -2.93
N VAL A 646 3.18 13.52 -2.76
CA VAL A 646 3.59 12.88 -1.49
C VAL A 646 5.05 13.18 -1.16
N LEU A 647 5.95 13.10 -2.14
CA LEU A 647 7.37 13.41 -1.95
C LEU A 647 7.57 14.88 -1.53
N LEU A 648 6.83 15.81 -2.14
CA LEU A 648 6.86 17.24 -1.77
C LEU A 648 6.42 17.45 -0.32
N ILE A 649 5.32 16.81 0.11
CA ILE A 649 4.84 16.88 1.50
C ILE A 649 5.94 16.38 2.46
N GLN A 650 6.54 15.22 2.15
CA GLN A 650 7.65 14.68 2.94
C GLN A 650 8.85 15.64 2.99
N ALA A 651 9.23 16.23 1.86
CA ALA A 651 10.33 17.18 1.79
C ALA A 651 10.06 18.44 2.64
N VAL A 652 8.85 18.99 2.59
CA VAL A 652 8.45 20.18 3.36
C VAL A 652 8.56 19.92 4.87
N CYS A 653 8.10 18.78 5.36
CA CYS A 653 8.22 18.51 6.79
C CYS A 653 9.62 18.08 7.23
N ALA A 654 10.39 17.39 6.38
CA ALA A 654 11.80 17.14 6.67
C ALA A 654 12.54 18.47 6.80
N ALA A 655 12.30 19.42 5.89
CA ALA A 655 12.84 20.77 5.98
C ALA A 655 12.39 21.50 7.25
N TYR A 656 11.11 21.39 7.62
CA TYR A 656 10.61 21.95 8.87
C TYR A 656 11.29 21.34 10.12
N ALA A 657 11.45 20.02 10.17
CA ALA A 657 12.11 19.31 11.28
C ALA A 657 13.58 19.73 11.42
N PHE A 658 14.30 19.79 10.29
CA PHE A 658 15.69 20.26 10.25
C PHE A 658 15.81 21.71 10.71
N ARG A 659 14.85 22.57 10.35
CA ARG A 659 14.83 23.97 10.81
C ARG A 659 14.62 24.06 12.32
N LEU A 660 13.74 23.23 12.89
CA LEU A 660 13.49 23.20 14.34
C LEU A 660 14.73 22.75 15.13
N ASP A 661 15.47 21.78 14.59
CA ASP A 661 16.68 21.20 15.20
C ASP A 661 17.97 21.97 14.86
N ARG A 662 17.89 22.97 13.96
CA ARG A 662 19.03 23.74 13.43
C ARG A 662 20.07 22.86 12.72
N GLU A 663 19.59 21.88 11.95
CA GLU A 663 20.42 20.96 11.17
C GLU A 663 20.60 21.43 9.71
N LYS A 664 21.71 21.04 9.08
CA LYS A 664 21.99 21.41 7.68
C LYS A 664 21.06 20.67 6.72
N MET A 665 20.41 21.39 5.82
CA MET A 665 19.44 20.85 4.86
C MET A 665 20.08 20.00 3.74
N THR A 666 21.39 20.03 3.58
CA THR A 666 22.11 19.33 2.50
C THR A 666 21.83 17.83 2.46
N HIS A 667 21.58 17.21 3.63
CA HIS A 667 21.25 15.79 3.71
C HIS A 667 19.90 15.43 3.06
N LEU A 668 18.96 16.39 2.94
CA LEU A 668 17.63 16.16 2.35
C LEU A 668 17.68 15.84 0.85
N ILE A 669 18.80 16.10 0.17
CA ILE A 669 19.03 15.68 -1.23
C ILE A 669 18.92 14.15 -1.36
N SER A 670 19.22 13.40 -0.30
CA SER A 670 19.13 11.93 -0.28
C SER A 670 17.71 11.40 0.00
N LEU A 671 16.72 12.26 0.29
CA LEU A 671 15.36 11.88 0.62
C LEU A 671 14.64 11.09 -0.49
N PRO A 672 14.72 11.47 -1.78
CA PRO A 672 14.11 10.67 -2.85
C PRO A 672 14.70 9.26 -2.93
N LEU A 673 16.03 9.13 -2.76
CA LEU A 673 16.70 7.84 -2.76
C LEU A 673 16.32 7.00 -1.53
N GLN A 674 16.05 7.65 -0.39
CA GLN A 674 15.51 6.99 0.81
C GLN A 674 14.15 6.34 0.54
N GLN A 675 13.27 6.99 -0.23
CA GLN A 675 11.96 6.43 -0.60
C GLN A 675 12.07 5.20 -1.50
N ILE A 676 13.10 5.14 -2.35
CA ILE A 676 13.27 4.06 -3.33
C ILE A 676 14.05 2.87 -2.74
N LEU A 677 15.08 3.10 -1.92
CA LEU A 677 15.96 2.05 -1.42
C LEU A 677 15.73 1.72 0.05
N TYR A 678 15.87 2.72 0.93
CA TYR A 678 15.78 2.51 2.38
C TYR A 678 14.40 2.02 2.80
N ARG A 679 13.34 2.55 2.20
CA ARG A 679 11.96 2.15 2.50
C ARG A 679 11.69 0.67 2.19
N GLN A 680 12.23 0.16 1.08
CA GLN A 680 12.07 -1.25 0.70
C GLN A 680 12.77 -2.17 1.70
N LEU A 681 13.95 -1.78 2.18
CA LEU A 681 14.64 -2.48 3.25
C LEU A 681 13.77 -2.53 4.52
N MET A 682 13.14 -1.41 4.89
CA MET A 682 12.24 -1.37 6.06
C MET A 682 11.01 -2.26 5.90
N TYR A 683 10.43 -2.35 4.70
CA TYR A 683 9.30 -3.24 4.45
C TYR A 683 9.62 -4.69 4.76
N VAL A 684 10.77 -5.19 4.28
CA VAL A 684 11.13 -6.60 4.50
C VAL A 684 11.45 -6.85 5.97
N VAL A 685 12.12 -5.91 6.66
CA VAL A 685 12.39 -6.01 8.10
C VAL A 685 11.08 -6.03 8.91
N LEU A 686 10.13 -5.15 8.59
CA LEU A 686 8.84 -5.07 9.28
C LEU A 686 8.01 -6.33 9.05
N LEU A 687 7.95 -6.81 7.82
CA LEU A 687 7.25 -8.04 7.48
C LEU A 687 7.84 -9.25 8.22
N GLN A 688 9.18 -9.35 8.29
CA GLN A 688 9.83 -10.38 9.10
C GLN A 688 9.48 -10.24 10.58
N SER A 689 9.47 -9.02 11.12
CA SER A 689 9.13 -8.74 12.53
C SER A 689 7.72 -9.19 12.85
N TRP A 690 6.77 -8.89 11.95
CA TRP A 690 5.38 -9.32 12.04
C TRP A 690 5.21 -10.83 12.03
N ILE A 691 5.84 -11.52 11.07
CA ILE A 691 5.80 -12.99 11.00
C ILE A 691 6.35 -13.59 12.30
N THR A 692 7.40 -13.00 12.86
CA THR A 692 8.01 -13.46 14.13
C THR A 692 7.08 -13.23 15.31
N ALA A 693 6.44 -12.07 15.38
CA ALA A 693 5.46 -11.75 16.41
C ALA A 693 4.23 -12.68 16.38
N LEU A 694 3.72 -12.99 15.19
CA LEU A 694 2.58 -13.90 15.01
C LEU A 694 2.93 -15.35 15.32
N THR A 695 4.18 -15.76 15.08
CA THR A 695 4.65 -17.13 15.34
C THR A 695 5.21 -17.32 16.75
N GLY A 696 5.32 -16.25 17.55
CA GLY A 696 5.84 -16.31 18.92
C GLY A 696 7.33 -16.62 19.01
N GLY A 697 8.11 -16.34 17.96
CA GLY A 697 9.55 -16.64 17.91
C GLY A 697 10.32 -15.85 18.98
N ARG A 698 11.11 -16.54 19.82
CA ARG A 698 12.04 -15.88 20.74
C ARG A 698 13.32 -15.51 20.00
N LEU A 699 13.66 -14.23 19.99
CA LEU A 699 14.93 -13.78 19.43
C LEU A 699 15.99 -13.60 20.50
N ARG A 700 17.22 -14.00 20.18
CA ARG A 700 18.42 -13.62 20.93
C ARG A 700 18.92 -12.27 20.43
N TRP A 701 19.46 -11.46 21.34
CA TRP A 701 20.06 -10.16 21.03
C TRP A 701 21.12 -10.28 19.91
N GLN A 702 21.06 -9.40 18.91
CA GLN A 702 21.96 -9.41 17.74
C GLN A 702 22.91 -8.20 17.79
N LYS A 703 24.21 -8.47 17.60
CA LYS A 703 25.32 -7.54 17.85
C LYS A 703 25.53 -6.52 16.73
N LEU A 704 25.84 -5.28 17.10
CA LEU A 704 26.40 -4.25 16.20
C LEU A 704 27.94 -4.24 16.35
N ARG A 705 28.69 -4.30 15.23
CA ARG A 705 30.13 -3.99 15.25
C ARG A 705 30.32 -2.46 15.32
N ARG A 706 31.19 -1.97 16.20
CA ARG A 706 31.47 -0.53 16.36
C ARG A 706 32.79 -0.13 15.73
N THR A 707 32.88 1.10 15.23
CA THR A 707 34.09 1.69 14.65
C THR A 707 34.78 2.69 15.57
N GLY A 708 34.04 3.34 16.49
CA GLY A 708 34.62 4.28 17.47
C GLY A 708 34.87 5.69 16.92
N VAL A 709 34.22 6.05 15.80
CA VAL A 709 34.49 7.30 15.05
C VAL A 709 33.78 8.52 15.66
N VAL A 710 32.85 8.32 16.62
CA VAL A 710 32.07 9.42 17.21
C VAL A 710 32.84 10.12 18.32
N GLY A 711 33.00 11.45 18.19
CA GLY A 711 33.51 12.36 19.21
C GLY A 711 32.59 13.56 19.39
N ALA A 712 32.69 14.27 20.53
CA ALA A 712 31.87 15.46 20.78
C ALA A 712 32.29 16.57 19.79
N PRO A 713 31.36 17.29 19.15
CA PRO A 713 31.72 18.46 18.36
C PRO A 713 32.50 19.45 19.24
N PRO A 714 33.58 20.10 18.75
CA PRO A 714 34.31 21.06 19.55
C PRO A 714 33.37 22.19 20.01
N PRO A 715 33.53 22.70 21.26
CA PRO A 715 32.72 23.79 21.79
C PRO A 715 32.86 25.01 20.86
N GLY A 716 31.76 25.42 20.23
CA GLY A 716 31.71 26.54 19.27
C GLY A 716 31.40 26.16 17.81
N SER A 717 31.22 24.89 17.47
CA SER A 717 30.82 24.47 16.10
C SER A 717 29.33 24.64 15.78
N THR A 718 28.53 25.13 16.74
CA THR A 718 27.28 25.80 16.40
C THR A 718 27.62 27.25 16.07
N THR A 719 27.53 27.62 14.80
CA THR A 719 27.54 29.03 14.40
C THR A 719 26.38 29.71 15.12
N HIS A 720 26.69 30.40 16.20
CA HIS A 720 25.87 31.49 16.70
C HIS A 720 25.83 32.54 15.58
N GLU A 721 24.85 32.46 14.68
CA GLU A 721 24.42 33.65 13.97
C GLU A 721 23.89 34.63 15.03
N PRO A 722 24.42 35.86 15.09
CA PRO A 722 23.87 36.87 15.97
C PRO A 722 22.40 37.07 15.61
N ALA A 723 21.54 37.16 16.64
CA ALA A 723 20.20 37.67 16.43
C ALA A 723 20.31 39.03 15.75
N LEU A 724 19.72 39.16 14.56
CA LEU A 724 19.53 40.44 13.87
C LEU A 724 18.56 41.31 14.70
N ASP A 725 19.05 41.90 15.79
CA ASP A 725 18.51 43.12 16.35
C ASP A 725 19.15 44.28 15.57
N GLY A 726 18.42 44.75 14.57
CA GLY A 726 18.81 45.86 13.72
C GLY A 726 17.61 46.71 13.37
N ARG A 727 17.06 47.44 14.35
CA ARG A 727 16.39 48.71 14.09
C ARG A 727 17.28 49.82 14.64
N PRO A 728 17.86 50.69 13.79
CA PRO A 728 18.51 51.89 14.27
C PRO A 728 17.43 52.84 14.80
N VAL A 729 17.71 53.36 15.99
CA VAL A 729 17.07 54.55 16.53
C VAL A 729 17.49 55.71 15.62
N GLY A 730 16.50 56.34 15.01
CA GLY A 730 16.54 57.67 14.41
C GLY A 730 15.28 58.39 14.84
#